data_AF-A0AAE0NXZ1-F1
#
_entry.id   AF-A0AAE0NXZ1-F1
#
_cell.length_a   1.000
_cell.length_b   1.000
_cell.length_c   1.000
_cell.angle_alpha   90.00
_cell.angle_beta   90.00
_cell.angle_gamma   90.00
#
_symmetry.space_group_name_H-M   'P 1'
#
loop_
_entity.id
_entity.type
_entity.pdbx_description
1 polymer ?
#
loop_
_entity_poly.entity_id
_entity_poly.type
_entity_poly.pdbx_seq_one_letter_code
_entity_poly.pdbx_strand_id
1 'polypeptide(L)'
;MPARTEAVRHHTGSNGVLGHHTDFLKRVADREKNARVSKQPPPLSVKQHAAHRKKMSGVRFIRPRYAAETQINVSGIFGKWKRYCTDMEVGDWKTILKKIDIATMEDLFLWVCEKHNIKSWGTSLEYIRQFQQLYTTVTGQYIDRNDIKELYKYHDCVLIPRFGLRAPNIDGKPVLNVDALRVILTFNIAYDTGVVPLERQRVNQAGCYMIICYAGVRPAELVNNERKPPKDGSLDELFGAKAVMSAEVQSDNEGAEDNVATDEDMKVVEMLLLQETIGRGRQKALCYEDILMMIVCHPVTGQATLAMSIKFIYHKGCDNKPRPTIFFFTPSKKLIFCPILLFLALALSDHAFDAKCIDDARSVLAAQVPGGLLCVPLRWKESMLKIPFFRRVSRDGALSENEAALYATLRDLMARQSLDAGFEVAWTPKAGRRGAANAANGNAPDAVRDQMMRHDPKFFTLTRDPRATKDMVPEEVWASLPPDPEISELEERRAKLKQGQYRFDGHEDEDEIRELIYKIGLKRSQREKRIVKEYREYYFYHRPTWDLERQAEGGEVEQYEEPAIDLVIPERARLAEIFCHQPDNLGDDEMARLRIEVVDLYVALCGKRETVKRKRAQRTAPAKLPTPELIKLEADPDIEFKPIPGPFPLLTHQNQCPGCIGDERMSLEERTFRYCRPTKRNDHFDDNHLEAKERSEQLGQLIICNDKRCKDIQMYTVDHFRNHVQSVHTITLRTSEQAQERRARKLKLRRSRQSAAQAHG
;
A
#
# COMPACT_ATOMS: atom_id res chain seq x y z
N MET A 1 57.31 50.82 20.57
CA MET A 1 58.22 49.70 20.92
C MET A 1 58.52 49.79 22.41
N PRO A 2 58.54 48.71 23.23
CA PRO A 2 58.06 47.32 23.08
C PRO A 2 56.94 46.96 24.11
N ALA A 3 55.98 46.09 23.78
CA ALA A 3 55.92 44.63 24.02
C ALA A 3 56.19 44.17 25.47
N ARG A 4 55.16 43.62 26.13
CA ARG A 4 55.29 42.55 27.13
C ARG A 4 54.18 41.51 26.93
N THR A 5 54.65 40.30 26.63
CA THR A 5 53.99 39.02 26.54
C THR A 5 53.47 38.53 27.90
N GLU A 6 52.25 37.99 27.93
CA GLU A 6 51.88 36.95 28.90
C GLU A 6 51.25 35.75 28.18
N ALA A 7 51.73 34.58 28.58
CA ALA A 7 51.56 33.30 27.92
C ALA A 7 50.21 32.66 28.25
N VAL A 8 49.50 32.20 27.23
CA VAL A 8 48.34 31.31 27.40
C VAL A 8 48.86 29.89 27.58
N ARG A 9 48.61 29.33 28.76
CA ARG A 9 48.84 27.91 29.09
C ARG A 9 47.98 27.03 28.20
N HIS A 10 48.61 26.12 27.45
CA HIS A 10 47.94 25.01 26.82
C HIS A 10 47.44 24.03 27.89
N HIS A 11 46.12 23.89 28.03
CA HIS A 11 45.54 22.72 28.69
C HIS A 11 45.56 21.53 27.73
N THR A 12 46.43 20.57 28.04
CA THR A 12 46.42 19.22 27.50
C THR A 12 45.22 18.47 28.06
N GLY A 13 44.09 18.51 27.34
CA GLY A 13 42.91 17.71 27.63
C GLY A 13 42.94 16.39 26.87
N SER A 14 43.18 15.30 27.61
CA SER A 14 42.57 13.96 27.44
C SER A 14 42.61 13.32 26.04
N ASN A 15 43.61 12.46 25.84
CA ASN A 15 43.67 11.42 24.82
C ASN A 15 42.54 10.38 25.02
N GLY A 16 41.40 10.57 24.35
CA GLY A 16 40.31 9.58 24.33
C GLY A 16 39.70 9.25 22.96
N VAL A 17 40.06 9.95 21.87
CA VAL A 17 39.29 9.89 20.60
C VAL A 17 40.10 9.36 19.40
N LEU A 18 41.36 8.97 19.59
CA LEU A 18 42.27 8.60 18.49
C LEU A 18 41.85 7.36 17.68
N GLY A 19 40.99 6.48 18.22
CA GLY A 19 40.51 5.29 17.52
C GLY A 19 39.41 5.52 16.47
N HIS A 20 38.72 6.67 16.51
CA HIS A 20 37.56 6.94 15.62
C HIS A 20 37.93 7.63 14.30
N HIS A 21 39.19 8.06 14.16
CA HIS A 21 39.60 8.90 13.03
C HIS A 21 40.11 8.09 11.83
N THR A 22 40.52 6.83 12.00
CA THR A 22 41.06 6.00 10.91
C THR A 22 40.02 5.70 9.83
N ASP A 23 38.81 5.33 10.24
CA ASP A 23 37.68 5.10 9.32
C ASP A 23 37.21 6.40 8.64
N PHE A 24 37.28 7.52 9.36
CA PHE A 24 37.00 8.85 8.83
C PHE A 24 38.03 9.26 7.77
N LEU A 25 39.33 9.13 8.07
CA LEU A 25 40.43 9.46 7.15
C LEU A 25 40.37 8.60 5.88
N LYS A 26 40.02 7.31 6.02
CA LYS A 26 39.82 6.40 4.88
C LYS A 26 38.62 6.80 4.03
N ARG A 27 37.47 7.10 4.66
CA ARG A 27 36.29 7.66 3.97
C ARG A 27 36.59 8.98 3.27
N VAL A 28 37.35 9.88 3.90
CA VAL A 28 37.73 11.17 3.30
C VAL A 28 38.64 10.94 2.10
N ALA A 29 39.66 10.08 2.23
CA ALA A 29 40.54 9.72 1.12
C ALA A 29 39.77 9.06 -0.05
N ASP A 30 38.82 8.15 0.24
CA ASP A 30 37.98 7.51 -0.77
C ASP A 30 37.02 8.52 -1.43
N ARG A 31 36.46 9.46 -0.64
CA ARG A 31 35.56 10.50 -1.15
C ARG A 31 36.31 11.54 -1.97
N GLU A 32 37.53 11.90 -1.59
CA GLU A 32 38.41 12.78 -2.37
C GLU A 32 38.87 12.08 -3.65
N LYS A 33 39.22 10.80 -3.59
CA LYS A 33 39.53 9.98 -4.77
C LYS A 33 38.33 9.93 -5.72
N ASN A 34 37.12 9.73 -5.20
CA ASN A 34 35.88 9.72 -5.97
C ASN A 34 35.44 11.11 -6.47
N ALA A 35 35.77 12.19 -5.75
CA ALA A 35 35.48 13.57 -6.16
C ALA A 35 36.44 14.09 -7.23
N ARG A 36 37.68 13.59 -7.26
CA ARG A 36 38.67 13.85 -8.32
C ARG A 36 38.30 13.17 -9.65
N VAL A 37 37.47 12.13 -9.61
CA VAL A 37 36.84 11.56 -10.81
C VAL A 37 35.69 12.50 -11.20
N SER A 38 35.96 13.38 -12.16
CA SER A 38 34.98 14.33 -12.71
C SER A 38 33.63 13.64 -13.00
N LYS A 39 32.53 14.25 -12.53
CA LYS A 39 31.15 13.84 -12.88
C LYS A 39 30.77 14.17 -14.32
N GLN A 40 31.58 14.95 -15.03
CA GLN A 40 31.40 15.17 -16.46
C GLN A 40 32.02 13.99 -17.21
N PRO A 41 31.25 13.35 -18.12
CA PRO A 41 31.85 12.39 -19.02
C PRO A 41 32.99 13.08 -19.79
N PRO A 42 34.09 12.36 -20.06
CA PRO A 42 35.21 12.92 -20.81
C PRO A 42 34.72 13.47 -22.16
N PRO A 43 35.26 14.60 -22.63
CA PRO A 43 34.89 15.16 -23.93
C PRO A 43 35.20 14.16 -25.04
N LEU A 44 34.32 14.08 -26.04
CA LEU A 44 34.56 13.23 -27.20
C LEU A 44 35.79 13.74 -27.97
N SER A 45 36.59 12.81 -28.47
CA SER A 45 37.69 13.14 -29.38
C SER A 45 37.15 13.69 -30.71
N VAL A 46 38.01 14.34 -31.50
CA VAL A 46 37.64 14.83 -32.84
C VAL A 46 37.09 13.70 -33.73
N LYS A 47 37.68 12.50 -33.63
CA LYS A 47 37.23 11.30 -34.35
C LYS A 47 35.87 10.81 -33.87
N GLN A 48 35.64 10.80 -32.55
CA GLN A 48 34.35 10.44 -31.95
C GLN A 48 33.25 11.45 -32.30
N HIS A 49 33.58 12.74 -32.38
CA HIS A 49 32.66 13.77 -32.88
C HIS A 49 32.32 13.58 -34.37
N ALA A 50 33.28 13.19 -35.21
CA ALA A 50 33.02 12.85 -36.61
C ALA A 50 32.14 11.60 -36.74
N ALA A 51 32.43 10.56 -35.96
CA ALA A 51 31.61 9.35 -35.86
C ALA A 51 30.18 9.64 -35.40
N HIS A 52 30.03 10.48 -34.37
CA HIS A 52 28.73 10.94 -33.88
C HIS A 52 27.95 11.70 -34.97
N ARG A 53 28.59 12.64 -35.69
CA ARG A 53 27.93 13.35 -36.80
C ARG A 53 27.48 12.39 -37.91
N LYS A 54 28.33 11.46 -38.32
CA LYS A 54 28.01 10.43 -39.33
C LYS A 54 26.87 9.50 -38.87
N LYS A 55 26.82 9.17 -37.58
CA LYS A 55 25.73 8.35 -37.02
C LYS A 55 24.42 9.15 -36.99
N MET A 56 24.48 10.44 -36.64
CA MET A 56 23.31 11.31 -36.55
C MET A 56 22.76 11.78 -37.90
N SER A 57 23.56 11.80 -38.97
CA SER A 57 23.09 12.21 -40.32
C SER A 57 22.01 11.29 -40.89
N GLY A 58 21.96 10.02 -40.47
CA GLY A 58 20.91 9.06 -40.83
C GLY A 58 19.71 9.03 -39.87
N VAL A 59 19.75 9.80 -38.77
CA VAL A 59 18.73 9.79 -37.71
C VAL A 59 17.66 10.83 -38.01
N ARG A 60 16.48 10.36 -38.42
CA ARG A 60 15.32 11.25 -38.61
C ARG A 60 14.62 11.59 -37.30
N PHE A 61 14.66 10.67 -36.33
CA PHE A 61 13.96 10.81 -35.07
C PHE A 61 14.70 10.13 -33.93
N ILE A 62 14.87 10.88 -32.84
CA ILE A 62 15.37 10.37 -31.56
C ILE A 62 14.17 10.08 -30.69
N ARG A 63 14.01 8.83 -30.26
CA ARG A 63 12.85 8.45 -29.45
C ARG A 63 12.87 9.19 -28.11
N PRO A 64 11.74 9.81 -27.70
CA PRO A 64 11.63 10.38 -26.37
C PRO A 64 11.84 9.30 -25.31
N ARG A 65 12.64 9.62 -24.28
CA ARG A 65 12.75 8.77 -23.09
C ARG A 65 11.46 8.85 -22.28
N TYR A 66 10.56 7.89 -22.48
CA TYR A 66 9.35 7.77 -21.70
C TYR A 66 9.64 7.23 -20.29
N ALA A 67 8.89 7.73 -19.31
CA ALA A 67 8.84 7.10 -17.99
C ALA A 67 8.24 5.69 -18.11
N ALA A 68 8.58 4.77 -17.20
CA ALA A 68 8.07 3.40 -17.21
C ALA A 68 6.53 3.35 -17.27
N GLU A 69 5.83 4.16 -16.47
CA GLU A 69 4.37 4.29 -16.54
C GLU A 69 3.85 4.73 -17.91
N THR A 70 4.58 5.62 -18.60
CA THR A 70 4.23 6.04 -19.96
C THR A 70 4.44 4.92 -20.95
N GLN A 71 5.54 4.17 -20.86
CA GLN A 71 5.76 2.97 -21.69
C GLN A 71 4.62 1.95 -21.51
N ILE A 72 4.23 1.66 -20.27
CA ILE A 72 3.10 0.76 -19.96
C ILE A 72 1.78 1.27 -20.57
N ASN A 73 1.53 2.58 -20.52
CA ASN A 73 0.33 3.17 -21.13
C ASN A 73 0.34 3.03 -22.66
N VAL A 74 1.49 3.31 -23.30
CA VAL A 74 1.66 3.18 -24.76
C VAL A 74 1.51 1.72 -25.18
N SER A 75 2.09 0.76 -24.45
CA SER A 75 1.86 -0.67 -24.69
C SER A 75 0.39 -1.07 -24.50
N GLY A 76 -0.31 -0.42 -23.57
CA GLY A 76 -1.74 -0.66 -23.33
C GLY A 76 -2.66 -0.20 -24.47
N ILE A 77 -2.36 0.93 -25.13
CA ILE A 77 -3.08 1.35 -26.34
C ILE A 77 -2.64 0.55 -27.57
N PHE A 78 -1.37 0.12 -27.62
CA PHE A 78 -0.86 -0.76 -28.67
C PHE A 78 -1.59 -2.10 -28.71
N GLY A 79 -1.86 -2.70 -27.54
CA GLY A 79 -2.68 -3.91 -27.47
C GLY A 79 -4.11 -3.71 -28.00
N LYS A 80 -4.71 -2.51 -27.81
CA LYS A 80 -6.02 -2.17 -28.41
C LYS A 80 -5.91 -1.99 -29.91
N TRP A 81 -4.88 -1.31 -30.39
CA TRP A 81 -4.62 -1.12 -31.82
C TRP A 81 -4.51 -2.45 -32.56
N LYS A 82 -3.71 -3.40 -32.06
CA LYS A 82 -3.60 -4.73 -32.67
C LYS A 82 -4.95 -5.44 -32.75
N ARG A 83 -5.73 -5.39 -31.67
CA ARG A 83 -7.06 -6.01 -31.61
C ARG A 83 -8.01 -5.37 -32.60
N TYR A 84 -8.03 -4.04 -32.69
CA TYR A 84 -8.79 -3.33 -33.71
C TYR A 84 -8.40 -3.80 -35.12
N CYS A 85 -7.09 -3.88 -35.41
CA CYS A 85 -6.61 -4.36 -36.71
C CYS A 85 -7.06 -5.78 -37.05
N THR A 86 -7.14 -6.66 -36.06
CA THR A 86 -7.64 -8.03 -36.21
C THR A 86 -9.16 -8.08 -36.34
N ASP A 87 -9.88 -7.43 -35.43
CA ASP A 87 -11.35 -7.46 -35.34
C ASP A 87 -12.02 -6.80 -36.55
N MET A 88 -11.41 -5.75 -37.09
CA MET A 88 -11.93 -5.01 -38.25
C MET A 88 -11.28 -5.40 -39.56
N GLU A 89 -10.38 -6.38 -39.55
CA GLU A 89 -9.69 -6.90 -40.74
C GLU A 89 -9.00 -5.81 -41.60
N VAL A 90 -8.61 -4.68 -40.99
CA VAL A 90 -8.01 -3.54 -41.70
C VAL A 90 -6.57 -3.82 -42.17
N GLY A 91 -5.96 -4.91 -41.72
CA GLY A 91 -4.66 -5.41 -42.19
C GLY A 91 -3.55 -5.39 -41.15
N ASP A 92 -2.29 -5.52 -41.59
CA ASP A 92 -1.14 -5.53 -40.70
C ASP A 92 -1.01 -4.22 -39.92
N TRP A 93 -1.00 -4.34 -38.59
CA TRP A 93 -1.05 -3.20 -37.67
C TRP A 93 0.06 -2.17 -37.92
N LYS A 94 1.25 -2.59 -38.35
CA LYS A 94 2.41 -1.71 -38.55
C LYS A 94 2.30 -0.96 -39.87
N THR A 95 1.85 -1.65 -40.90
CA THR A 95 1.63 -1.08 -42.23
C THR A 95 0.52 -0.05 -42.21
N ILE A 96 -0.62 -0.37 -41.57
CA ILE A 96 -1.74 0.55 -41.42
C ILE A 96 -1.36 1.75 -40.57
N LEU A 97 -0.65 1.55 -39.45
CA LEU A 97 -0.24 2.67 -38.59
C LEU A 97 0.67 3.67 -39.31
N LYS A 98 1.50 3.23 -40.27
CA LYS A 98 2.35 4.12 -41.08
C LYS A 98 1.58 4.92 -42.14
N LYS A 99 0.43 4.42 -42.59
CA LYS A 99 -0.42 5.03 -43.63
C LYS A 99 -1.75 5.51 -43.05
N ILE A 100 -1.79 5.76 -41.74
CA ILE A 100 -3.04 6.03 -41.05
C ILE A 100 -3.66 7.33 -41.55
N ASP A 101 -4.97 7.31 -41.74
CA ASP A 101 -5.78 8.47 -42.09
C ASP A 101 -6.78 8.80 -40.95
N ILE A 102 -7.46 9.93 -41.11
CA ILE A 102 -8.45 10.38 -40.13
C ILE A 102 -9.60 9.38 -39.98
N ALA A 103 -10.08 8.77 -41.07
CA ALA A 103 -11.19 7.82 -41.04
C ALA A 103 -10.87 6.59 -40.20
N THR A 104 -9.67 6.02 -40.35
CA THR A 104 -9.20 4.88 -39.55
C THR A 104 -9.03 5.26 -38.08
N MET A 105 -8.59 6.49 -37.78
CA MET A 105 -8.49 6.96 -36.39
C MET A 105 -9.86 7.11 -35.74
N GLU A 106 -10.82 7.71 -36.42
CA GLU A 106 -12.19 7.86 -35.93
C GLU A 106 -12.85 6.50 -35.66
N ASP A 107 -12.70 5.56 -36.60
CA ASP A 107 -13.22 4.19 -36.46
C ASP A 107 -12.55 3.41 -35.33
N LEU A 108 -11.23 3.55 -35.13
CA LEU A 108 -10.53 2.99 -33.98
C LEU A 108 -11.17 3.46 -32.66
N PHE A 109 -11.40 4.77 -32.49
CA PHE A 109 -11.94 5.30 -31.23
C PHE A 109 -13.42 5.02 -31.05
N LEU A 110 -14.18 4.87 -32.14
CA LEU A 110 -15.52 4.31 -32.13
C LEU A 110 -15.49 2.87 -31.59
N TRP A 111 -14.69 1.99 -32.20
CA TRP A 111 -14.51 0.60 -31.77
C TRP A 111 -14.03 0.49 -30.31
N VAL A 112 -13.09 1.34 -29.89
CA VAL A 112 -12.61 1.38 -28.51
C VAL A 112 -13.76 1.69 -27.53
N CYS A 113 -14.67 2.60 -27.88
CA CYS A 113 -15.84 2.92 -27.06
C CYS A 113 -16.90 1.81 -27.08
N GLU A 114 -17.04 1.07 -28.18
CA GLU A 114 -17.96 -0.06 -28.29
C GLU A 114 -17.50 -1.30 -27.51
N LYS A 115 -16.21 -1.63 -27.58
CA LYS A 115 -15.65 -2.87 -27.00
C LYS A 115 -15.17 -2.71 -25.57
N HIS A 116 -14.97 -1.49 -25.08
CA HIS A 116 -14.50 -1.24 -23.72
C HIS A 116 -15.47 -0.39 -22.90
N ASN A 117 -15.61 -0.71 -21.62
CA ASN A 117 -16.47 0.01 -20.69
C ASN A 117 -15.86 1.38 -20.32
N ILE A 118 -16.06 2.38 -21.18
CA ILE A 118 -15.62 3.76 -21.00
C ILE A 118 -16.81 4.61 -20.54
N LYS A 119 -16.69 5.22 -19.36
CA LYS A 119 -17.77 6.04 -18.76
C LYS A 119 -17.50 7.54 -18.76
N SER A 120 -16.27 7.95 -19.09
CA SER A 120 -15.86 9.36 -19.02
C SER A 120 -15.05 9.76 -20.23
N TRP A 121 -15.34 10.95 -20.76
CA TRP A 121 -14.62 11.48 -21.91
C TRP A 121 -13.14 11.75 -21.60
N GLY A 122 -12.78 11.93 -20.33
CA GLY A 122 -11.37 12.06 -19.94
C GLY A 122 -10.55 10.80 -20.21
N THR A 123 -11.17 9.63 -20.15
CA THR A 123 -10.51 8.34 -20.42
C THR A 123 -10.28 8.14 -21.92
N SER A 124 -11.28 8.44 -22.76
CA SER A 124 -11.14 8.37 -24.22
C SER A 124 -10.12 9.39 -24.74
N LEU A 125 -10.13 10.63 -24.24
CA LEU A 125 -9.07 11.61 -24.58
C LEU A 125 -7.67 11.13 -24.20
N GLU A 126 -7.53 10.45 -23.06
CA GLU A 126 -6.26 9.89 -22.64
C GLU A 126 -5.80 8.77 -23.59
N TYR A 127 -6.72 7.94 -24.09
CA TYR A 127 -6.40 6.96 -25.14
C TYR A 127 -5.98 7.63 -26.45
N ILE A 128 -6.60 8.74 -26.86
CA ILE A 128 -6.18 9.53 -28.02
C ILE A 128 -4.74 10.03 -27.86
N ARG A 129 -4.38 10.54 -26.68
CA ARG A 129 -3.00 10.97 -26.39
C ARG A 129 -2.00 9.82 -26.39
N GLN A 130 -2.38 8.68 -25.81
CA GLN A 130 -1.54 7.48 -25.81
C GLN A 130 -1.34 6.96 -27.22
N PHE A 131 -2.36 7.04 -28.07
CA PHE A 131 -2.27 6.66 -29.48
C PHE A 131 -1.34 7.57 -30.27
N GLN A 132 -1.38 8.88 -30.06
CA GLN A 132 -0.39 9.81 -30.62
C GLN A 132 1.05 9.44 -30.21
N GLN A 133 1.25 9.05 -28.94
CA GLN A 133 2.54 8.56 -28.46
C GLN A 133 2.95 7.25 -29.12
N LEU A 134 2.02 6.30 -29.30
CA LEU A 134 2.24 5.06 -30.03
C LEU A 134 2.69 5.33 -31.46
N TYR A 135 1.93 6.15 -32.20
CA TYR A 135 2.27 6.54 -33.57
C TYR A 135 3.69 7.11 -33.61
N THR A 136 3.97 8.10 -32.77
CA THR A 136 5.31 8.73 -32.70
C THR A 136 6.41 7.72 -32.39
N THR A 137 6.14 6.75 -31.51
CA THR A 137 7.11 5.69 -31.14
C THR A 137 7.44 4.76 -32.31
N VAL A 138 6.43 4.46 -33.14
CA VAL A 138 6.54 3.48 -34.22
C VAL A 138 7.00 4.12 -35.54
N THR A 139 6.53 5.32 -35.86
CA THR A 139 6.82 6.00 -37.15
C THR A 139 7.98 6.99 -37.04
N GLY A 140 8.28 7.48 -35.84
CA GLY A 140 9.21 8.59 -35.64
C GLY A 140 8.69 9.94 -36.15
N GLN A 141 7.39 10.05 -36.41
CA GLN A 141 6.74 11.27 -36.91
C GLN A 141 5.59 11.66 -35.98
N TYR A 142 5.23 12.93 -35.95
CA TYR A 142 4.00 13.38 -35.30
C TYR A 142 2.83 13.20 -36.27
N ILE A 143 1.66 12.82 -35.75
CA ILE A 143 0.42 12.83 -36.53
C ILE A 143 0.14 14.26 -36.98
N ASP A 144 -0.43 14.42 -38.17
CA ASP A 144 -0.83 15.72 -38.68
C ASP A 144 -1.71 16.46 -37.66
N ARG A 145 -1.43 17.76 -37.50
CA ARG A 145 -2.10 18.59 -36.49
C ARG A 145 -3.57 18.85 -36.82
N ASN A 146 -3.94 18.88 -38.09
CA ASN A 146 -5.32 19.08 -38.51
C ASN A 146 -6.10 17.78 -38.31
N ASP A 147 -5.54 16.63 -38.69
CA ASP A 147 -6.18 15.33 -38.45
C ASP A 147 -6.45 15.10 -36.95
N ILE A 148 -5.49 15.39 -36.08
CA ILE A 148 -5.72 15.28 -34.63
C ILE A 148 -6.78 16.25 -34.11
N LYS A 149 -6.88 17.47 -34.68
CA LYS A 149 -7.94 18.41 -34.31
C LYS A 149 -9.31 17.90 -34.75
N GLU A 150 -9.42 17.37 -35.97
CA GLU A 150 -10.67 16.77 -36.45
C GLU A 150 -11.05 15.55 -35.59
N LEU A 151 -10.09 14.71 -35.20
CA LEU A 151 -10.35 13.60 -34.29
C LEU A 151 -10.88 14.07 -32.93
N TYR A 152 -10.36 15.17 -32.39
CA TYR A 152 -10.90 15.76 -31.16
C TYR A 152 -12.32 16.31 -31.36
N LYS A 153 -12.63 16.90 -32.52
CA LYS A 153 -14.00 17.33 -32.85
C LYS A 153 -14.93 16.12 -32.97
N TYR A 154 -14.52 15.06 -33.66
CA TYR A 154 -15.28 13.81 -33.75
C TYR A 154 -15.54 13.21 -32.36
N HIS A 155 -14.52 13.19 -31.51
CA HIS A 155 -14.66 12.77 -30.12
C HIS A 155 -15.74 13.59 -29.39
N ASP A 156 -15.66 14.92 -29.46
CA ASP A 156 -16.56 15.81 -28.71
C ASP A 156 -17.99 15.81 -29.28
N CYS A 157 -18.15 15.74 -30.60
CA CYS A 157 -19.44 15.84 -31.30
C CYS A 157 -20.13 14.48 -31.52
N VAL A 158 -19.38 13.37 -31.58
CA VAL A 158 -19.92 12.04 -31.93
C VAL A 158 -19.76 11.06 -30.78
N LEU A 159 -18.53 10.84 -30.28
CA LEU A 159 -18.30 9.83 -29.25
C LEU A 159 -18.94 10.19 -27.91
N ILE A 160 -18.84 11.45 -27.48
CA ILE A 160 -19.45 11.88 -26.21
C ILE A 160 -20.97 11.69 -26.22
N PRO A 161 -21.74 12.22 -27.20
CA PRO A 161 -23.19 12.06 -27.20
C PRO A 161 -23.62 10.61 -27.43
N ARG A 162 -22.96 9.87 -28.33
CA ARG A 162 -23.34 8.50 -28.70
C ARG A 162 -23.23 7.52 -27.53
N PHE A 163 -22.17 7.64 -26.72
CA PHE A 163 -21.92 6.72 -25.60
C PHE A 163 -22.26 7.34 -24.24
N GLY A 164 -22.82 8.55 -24.19
CA GLY A 164 -23.16 9.24 -22.94
C GLY A 164 -21.94 9.47 -22.04
N LEU A 165 -20.79 9.82 -22.62
CA LEU A 165 -19.53 9.93 -21.88
C LEU A 165 -19.57 11.12 -20.91
N ARG A 166 -19.51 10.83 -19.61
CA ARG A 166 -19.66 11.86 -18.57
C ARG A 166 -18.40 12.71 -18.40
N ALA A 167 -18.59 13.97 -18.03
CA ALA A 167 -17.47 14.84 -17.70
C ALA A 167 -16.65 14.29 -16.53
N PRO A 168 -15.30 14.35 -16.60
CA PRO A 168 -14.45 13.99 -15.49
C PRO A 168 -14.85 14.78 -14.26
N ASN A 169 -15.11 14.07 -13.15
CA ASN A 169 -15.38 14.66 -11.85
C ASN A 169 -16.71 15.42 -11.75
N ILE A 170 -17.70 15.08 -12.60
CA ILE A 170 -19.05 15.66 -12.53
C ILE A 170 -19.70 15.47 -11.16
N ASP A 171 -19.46 14.32 -10.52
CA ASP A 171 -19.99 13.96 -9.19
C ASP A 171 -19.13 14.55 -8.04
N GLY A 172 -18.23 15.49 -8.33
CA GLY A 172 -17.25 16.01 -7.38
C GLY A 172 -16.11 15.01 -7.06
N LYS A 173 -15.17 15.42 -6.20
CA LYS A 173 -14.11 14.54 -5.68
C LYS A 173 -14.10 14.62 -4.15
N PRO A 174 -13.92 13.49 -3.45
CA PRO A 174 -13.82 13.52 -2.00
C PRO A 174 -12.64 14.36 -1.53
N VAL A 175 -12.85 15.22 -0.54
CA VAL A 175 -11.81 16.05 0.11
C VAL A 175 -11.87 15.80 1.62
N LEU A 176 -10.73 15.51 2.22
CA LEU A 176 -10.64 15.33 3.68
C LEU A 176 -10.35 16.67 4.33
N ASN A 177 -11.05 16.99 5.41
CA ASN A 177 -10.70 18.06 6.34
C ASN A 177 -10.11 17.47 7.64
N VAL A 178 -9.81 18.32 8.61
CA VAL A 178 -9.22 17.90 9.89
C VAL A 178 -10.16 16.97 10.67
N ASP A 179 -11.47 17.25 10.67
CA ASP A 179 -12.47 16.43 11.36
C ASP A 179 -12.58 15.05 10.73
N ALA A 180 -12.62 14.99 9.39
CA ALA A 180 -12.60 13.76 8.63
C ALA A 180 -11.34 12.92 8.92
N LEU A 181 -10.18 13.56 9.06
CA LEU A 181 -8.94 12.90 9.49
C LEU A 181 -9.04 12.38 10.92
N ARG A 182 -9.61 13.15 11.85
CA ARG A 182 -9.84 12.69 13.24
C ARG A 182 -10.70 11.43 13.25
N VAL A 183 -11.84 11.48 12.56
CA VAL A 183 -12.82 10.38 12.49
C VAL A 183 -12.17 9.12 11.94
N ILE A 184 -11.44 9.21 10.84
CA ILE A 184 -10.84 8.01 10.23
C ILE A 184 -9.69 7.44 11.08
N LEU A 185 -8.92 8.27 11.79
CA LEU A 185 -7.88 7.82 12.71
C LEU A 185 -8.48 7.19 13.96
N THR A 186 -9.52 7.78 14.53
CA THR A 186 -10.28 7.21 15.64
C THR A 186 -10.92 5.90 15.22
N PHE A 187 -11.59 5.86 14.06
CA PHE A 187 -12.16 4.64 13.52
C PHE A 187 -11.10 3.55 13.32
N ASN A 188 -9.96 3.90 12.74
CA ASN A 188 -8.86 2.96 12.47
C ASN A 188 -8.43 2.22 13.75
N ILE A 189 -8.32 2.91 14.89
CA ILE A 189 -7.88 2.35 16.16
C ILE A 189 -9.05 1.80 16.99
N ALA A 190 -10.11 2.57 17.22
CA ALA A 190 -11.19 2.23 18.15
C ALA A 190 -12.26 1.29 17.56
N TYR A 191 -12.61 1.46 16.28
CA TYR A 191 -13.87 0.89 15.75
C TYR A 191 -13.69 -0.07 14.55
N ASP A 192 -12.54 -0.06 13.87
CA ASP A 192 -12.34 -0.90 12.69
C ASP A 192 -12.28 -2.39 13.09
N THR A 193 -13.37 -3.10 12.81
CA THR A 193 -13.48 -4.55 13.02
C THR A 193 -12.89 -5.37 11.86
N GLY A 194 -12.29 -4.69 10.87
CA GLY A 194 -11.61 -5.33 9.76
C GLY A 194 -10.37 -6.10 10.22
N VAL A 195 -10.35 -7.40 9.90
CA VAL A 195 -9.21 -8.29 10.18
C VAL A 195 -8.05 -7.95 9.25
N VAL A 196 -6.91 -7.55 9.83
CA VAL A 196 -5.64 -7.38 9.14
C VAL A 196 -4.67 -8.50 9.53
N PRO A 197 -3.75 -8.95 8.64
CA PRO A 197 -2.83 -10.04 8.96
C PRO A 197 -1.89 -9.76 10.15
N LEU A 198 -1.55 -8.50 10.37
CA LEU A 198 -0.74 -8.01 11.48
C LEU A 198 -1.18 -6.58 11.80
N GLU A 199 -1.29 -6.23 13.09
CA GLU A 199 -1.75 -4.92 13.53
C GLU A 199 -0.75 -3.80 13.17
N ARG A 200 0.51 -4.12 12.90
CA ARG A 200 1.45 -3.19 12.24
C ARG A 200 0.90 -2.59 10.95
N GLN A 201 0.08 -3.34 10.21
CA GLN A 201 -0.55 -2.81 9.00
C GLN A 201 -1.51 -1.65 9.32
N ARG A 202 -2.23 -1.72 10.44
CA ARG A 202 -3.12 -0.65 10.94
C ARG A 202 -2.33 0.60 11.31
N VAL A 203 -1.20 0.41 12.00
CA VAL A 203 -0.24 1.49 12.31
C VAL A 203 0.31 2.13 11.01
N ASN A 204 0.73 1.33 10.03
CA ASN A 204 1.17 1.84 8.73
C ASN A 204 0.07 2.67 8.02
N GLN A 205 -1.20 2.25 8.11
CA GLN A 205 -2.32 3.01 7.53
C GLN A 205 -2.46 4.39 8.18
N ALA A 206 -2.50 4.45 9.52
CA ALA A 206 -2.62 5.71 10.25
C ALA A 206 -1.46 6.68 9.91
N GLY A 207 -0.23 6.16 9.84
CA GLY A 207 0.94 6.92 9.39
C GLY A 207 0.78 7.47 7.97
N CYS A 208 0.31 6.65 7.02
CA CYS A 208 0.05 7.10 5.65
C CYS A 208 -1.04 8.18 5.59
N TYR A 209 -2.12 8.04 6.38
CA TYR A 209 -3.24 9.00 6.38
C TYR A 209 -2.77 10.37 6.85
N MET A 210 -2.04 10.43 7.97
CA MET A 210 -1.50 11.68 8.51
C MET A 210 -0.55 12.35 7.51
N ILE A 211 0.43 11.62 6.96
CA ILE A 211 1.45 12.21 6.10
C ILE A 211 0.86 12.71 4.77
N ILE A 212 -0.11 12.00 4.20
CA ILE A 212 -0.83 12.45 3.01
C ILE A 212 -1.63 13.73 3.28
N CYS A 213 -2.32 13.81 4.42
CA CYS A 213 -3.12 14.98 4.78
C CYS A 213 -2.26 16.18 5.20
N TYR A 214 -1.07 15.96 5.78
CA TYR A 214 -0.21 17.05 6.25
C TYR A 214 0.70 17.60 5.16
N ALA A 215 1.30 16.72 4.36
CA ALA A 215 2.28 17.12 3.34
C ALA A 215 1.70 17.14 1.92
N GLY A 216 0.45 16.70 1.73
CA GLY A 216 -0.17 16.62 0.41
C GLY A 216 0.56 15.68 -0.55
N VAL A 217 1.37 14.74 -0.06
CA VAL A 217 2.24 13.90 -0.90
C VAL A 217 1.46 12.93 -1.78
N ARG A 218 2.06 12.49 -2.88
CA ARG A 218 1.48 11.41 -3.68
C ARG A 218 1.66 10.08 -2.92
N PRO A 219 0.72 9.13 -3.05
CA PRO A 219 0.85 7.83 -2.39
C PRO A 219 2.11 7.06 -2.79
N ALA A 220 2.56 7.23 -4.04
CA ALA A 220 3.80 6.65 -4.56
C ALA A 220 5.07 7.15 -3.85
N GLU A 221 4.98 8.22 -3.06
CA GLU A 221 6.09 8.74 -2.24
C GLU A 221 6.18 8.03 -0.88
N LEU A 222 5.14 7.29 -0.49
CA LEU A 222 5.07 6.56 0.77
C LEU A 222 5.11 5.04 0.57
N VAL A 223 4.37 4.55 -0.43
CA VAL A 223 4.14 3.12 -0.68
C VAL A 223 4.39 2.79 -2.15
N ASN A 224 4.69 1.53 -2.44
CA ASN A 224 4.96 1.10 -3.80
C ASN A 224 3.68 1.17 -4.66
N ASN A 225 3.76 1.94 -5.75
CA ASN A 225 2.70 2.10 -6.74
C ASN A 225 3.19 1.77 -8.17
N GLU A 226 4.32 1.09 -8.32
CA GLU A 226 4.82 0.71 -9.64
C GLU A 226 3.87 -0.29 -10.29
N ARG A 227 3.51 0.01 -11.55
CA ARG A 227 2.69 -0.90 -12.35
C ARG A 227 3.55 -2.02 -12.89
N LYS A 228 3.01 -3.24 -12.86
CA LYS A 228 3.64 -4.37 -13.52
C LYS A 228 3.56 -4.18 -15.04
N PRO A 229 4.63 -4.47 -15.80
CA PRO A 229 4.61 -4.39 -17.24
C PRO A 229 3.64 -5.43 -17.82
N PRO A 230 3.11 -5.19 -19.04
CA PRO A 230 2.37 -6.19 -19.81
C PRO A 230 3.19 -7.48 -19.99
N LYS A 231 2.54 -8.64 -19.89
CA LYS A 231 3.19 -9.95 -20.06
C LYS A 231 3.19 -10.46 -21.50
N ASP A 232 2.58 -9.71 -22.40
CA ASP A 232 2.33 -10.06 -23.80
C ASP A 232 3.49 -9.67 -24.73
N GLY A 233 4.64 -9.28 -24.19
CA GLY A 233 5.82 -8.84 -24.96
C GLY A 233 5.67 -7.46 -25.62
N SER A 234 4.50 -6.82 -25.52
CA SER A 234 4.21 -5.51 -26.14
C SER A 234 5.15 -4.39 -25.70
N LEU A 235 5.75 -4.50 -24.51
CA LEU A 235 6.72 -3.53 -24.02
C LEU A 235 8.07 -3.70 -24.73
N ASP A 236 8.56 -4.94 -24.82
CA ASP A 236 9.83 -5.25 -25.49
C ASP A 236 9.73 -5.01 -27.01
N GLU A 237 8.58 -5.29 -27.61
CA GLU A 237 8.33 -5.05 -29.03
C GLU A 237 8.39 -3.55 -29.40
N LEU A 238 7.90 -2.67 -28.52
CA LEU A 238 7.94 -1.23 -28.75
C LEU A 238 9.29 -0.60 -28.33
N PHE A 239 9.85 -1.05 -27.22
CA PHE A 239 10.96 -0.38 -26.52
C PHE A 239 12.26 -1.19 -26.46
N GLY A 240 12.34 -2.34 -27.14
CA GLY A 240 13.54 -3.18 -27.21
C GLY A 240 14.74 -2.47 -27.86
N ALA A 241 15.67 -2.03 -27.02
CA ALA A 241 17.08 -1.67 -27.25
C ALA A 241 17.50 -0.67 -28.35
N LYS A 242 16.63 -0.16 -29.23
CA LYS A 242 17.02 0.88 -30.22
C LYS A 242 16.44 2.26 -29.87
N ALA A 243 17.31 3.15 -29.38
CA ALA A 243 17.00 4.56 -29.12
C ALA A 243 16.82 5.40 -30.41
N VAL A 244 17.40 4.92 -31.50
CA VAL A 244 17.48 5.62 -32.79
C VAL A 244 16.68 4.87 -33.86
N MET A 245 15.85 5.60 -34.60
CA MET A 245 15.18 5.08 -35.81
C MET A 245 15.90 5.60 -37.05
N SER A 246 16.61 4.72 -37.75
CA SER A 246 17.25 5.02 -39.03
C SER A 246 16.28 4.79 -40.19
N ALA A 247 16.37 5.62 -41.23
CA ALA A 247 15.76 5.28 -42.51
C ALA A 247 16.52 4.11 -43.15
N GLU A 248 15.81 3.22 -43.86
CA GLU A 248 16.43 2.31 -44.81
C GLU A 248 17.08 3.17 -45.91
N VAL A 249 18.40 3.34 -45.85
CA VAL A 249 19.15 4.06 -46.89
C VAL A 249 19.68 3.02 -47.86
N GLN A 250 19.19 3.08 -49.10
CA GLN A 250 19.84 2.49 -50.26
C GLN A 250 21.23 3.12 -50.39
N SER A 251 22.27 2.30 -50.32
CA SER A 251 23.65 2.74 -50.26
C SER A 251 24.21 2.99 -51.65
N ASP A 252 24.17 4.24 -52.12
CA ASP A 252 24.99 4.70 -53.24
C ASP A 252 25.79 5.93 -52.79
N ASN A 253 27.03 5.73 -52.36
CA ASN A 253 28.15 6.60 -52.73
C ASN A 253 29.49 6.09 -52.15
N GLU A 254 30.37 5.72 -53.09
CA GLU A 254 31.81 5.58 -52.88
C GLU A 254 32.48 6.96 -52.98
N GLY A 255 33.49 7.20 -52.14
CA GLY A 255 34.46 8.29 -52.33
C GLY A 255 34.60 9.27 -51.16
N ALA A 256 35.53 8.98 -50.25
CA ALA A 256 36.49 9.93 -49.62
C ALA A 256 37.20 9.23 -48.44
N GLU A 257 38.46 8.85 -48.65
CA GLU A 257 39.40 8.47 -47.59
C GLU A 257 39.91 9.74 -46.88
N ASP A 258 39.45 9.97 -45.64
CA ASP A 258 40.33 10.13 -44.47
C ASP A 258 39.49 10.38 -43.20
N ASN A 259 39.81 9.63 -42.13
CA ASN A 259 39.11 9.53 -40.82
C ASN A 259 37.98 8.49 -40.73
N VAL A 260 38.30 7.22 -40.96
CA VAL A 260 37.43 6.10 -40.57
C VAL A 260 37.49 5.94 -39.03
N ALA A 261 36.35 6.13 -38.37
CA ALA A 261 36.20 5.90 -36.93
C ALA A 261 36.44 4.42 -36.61
N THR A 262 37.14 4.12 -35.51
CA THR A 262 37.37 2.73 -35.08
C THR A 262 36.09 2.11 -34.52
N ASP A 263 36.03 0.77 -34.47
CA ASP A 263 34.91 0.04 -33.87
C ASP A 263 34.71 0.40 -32.37
N GLU A 264 35.79 0.79 -31.69
CA GLU A 264 35.75 1.34 -30.32
C GLU A 264 35.13 2.74 -30.25
N ASP A 265 35.48 3.64 -31.17
CA ASP A 265 34.87 4.98 -31.24
C ASP A 265 33.36 4.87 -31.54
N MET A 266 32.95 3.90 -32.35
CA MET A 266 31.55 3.60 -32.64
C MET A 266 30.81 3.03 -31.42
N LYS A 267 31.46 2.18 -30.61
CA LYS A 267 30.94 1.65 -29.34
C LYS A 267 30.77 2.74 -28.28
N VAL A 268 31.70 3.69 -28.17
CA VAL A 268 31.57 4.85 -27.26
C VAL A 268 30.37 5.70 -27.65
N VAL A 269 30.19 5.97 -28.95
CA VAL A 269 29.01 6.70 -29.47
C VAL A 269 27.72 5.89 -29.27
N GLU A 270 27.76 4.56 -29.34
CA GLU A 270 26.62 3.69 -29.03
C GLU A 270 26.26 3.70 -27.54
N MET A 271 27.25 3.66 -26.65
CA MET A 271 27.04 3.83 -25.20
C MET A 271 26.41 5.18 -24.85
N LEU A 272 26.77 6.27 -25.53
CA LEU A 272 26.14 7.58 -25.33
C LEU A 272 24.64 7.56 -25.64
N LEU A 273 24.22 6.76 -26.63
CA LEU A 273 22.81 6.59 -27.02
C LEU A 273 22.06 5.60 -26.13
N LEU A 274 22.78 4.80 -25.33
CA LEU A 274 22.24 3.79 -24.42
C LEU A 274 22.26 4.23 -22.95
N GLN A 275 22.75 5.43 -22.62
CA GLN A 275 23.02 5.82 -21.25
C GLN A 275 21.73 5.85 -20.39
N GLU A 276 21.54 4.78 -19.61
CA GLU A 276 20.48 4.67 -18.63
C GLU A 276 20.76 5.65 -17.47
N THR A 277 19.75 6.39 -17.00
CA THR A 277 19.89 7.06 -15.72
C THR A 277 20.06 5.99 -14.66
N ILE A 278 21.18 6.04 -13.94
CA ILE A 278 21.45 5.19 -12.79
C ILE A 278 20.26 5.35 -11.81
N GLY A 279 19.43 4.32 -11.73
CA GLY A 279 18.38 4.24 -10.71
C GLY A 279 19.02 4.25 -9.32
N ARG A 280 18.32 4.75 -8.30
CA ARG A 280 18.88 4.90 -6.94
C ARG A 280 19.18 3.57 -6.22
N GLY A 281 19.04 2.43 -6.88
CA GLY A 281 19.31 1.10 -6.33
C GLY A 281 18.41 0.71 -5.16
N ARG A 282 17.19 1.24 -5.10
CA ARG A 282 16.18 0.97 -4.06
C ARG A 282 14.76 1.11 -4.58
N GLN A 283 13.79 0.60 -3.82
CA GLN A 283 12.36 0.64 -4.17
C GLN A 283 11.80 2.08 -4.19
N LYS A 284 10.82 2.34 -5.08
CA LYS A 284 10.07 3.61 -5.14
C LYS A 284 9.03 3.69 -4.01
N ALA A 285 9.50 3.96 -2.81
CA ALA A 285 8.71 4.17 -1.60
C ALA A 285 9.49 5.02 -0.58
N LEU A 286 8.85 5.42 0.52
CA LEU A 286 9.53 6.10 1.63
C LEU A 286 10.49 5.11 2.32
N CYS A 287 11.78 5.44 2.39
CA CYS A 287 12.80 4.64 3.07
C CYS A 287 13.31 5.36 4.34
N TYR A 288 14.01 4.64 5.22
CA TYR A 288 14.61 5.23 6.42
C TYR A 288 15.59 6.37 6.09
N GLU A 289 16.36 6.27 4.99
CA GLU A 289 17.27 7.36 4.57
C GLU A 289 16.58 8.67 4.19
N ASP A 290 15.27 8.62 3.90
CA ASP A 290 14.47 9.78 3.58
C ASP A 290 13.95 10.49 4.85
N ILE A 291 14.11 9.88 6.04
CA ILE A 291 13.61 10.37 7.32
C ILE A 291 14.79 10.77 8.19
N LEU A 292 14.75 11.97 8.75
CA LEU A 292 15.67 12.43 9.78
C LEU A 292 14.88 12.73 11.05
N MET A 293 15.05 11.89 12.07
CA MET A 293 14.59 12.20 13.42
C MET A 293 15.70 12.89 14.20
N MET A 294 15.33 13.86 15.03
CA MET A 294 16.27 14.66 15.80
C MET A 294 15.63 15.17 17.08
N ILE A 295 16.43 15.28 18.14
CA ILE A 295 16.04 16.00 19.36
C ILE A 295 16.52 17.44 19.18
N VAL A 296 15.62 18.41 19.28
CA VAL A 296 15.92 19.84 19.10
C VAL A 296 15.71 20.58 20.41
N CYS A 297 16.57 21.55 20.69
CA CYS A 297 16.32 22.50 21.77
C CYS A 297 15.25 23.50 21.30
N HIS A 298 14.13 23.56 22.02
CA HIS A 298 13.06 24.49 21.70
C HIS A 298 13.57 25.94 21.91
N PRO A 299 13.47 26.83 20.91
CA PRO A 299 14.17 28.11 20.93
C PRO A 299 13.70 29.07 22.04
N VAL A 300 12.46 28.88 22.53
CA VAL A 300 11.87 29.76 23.57
C VAL A 300 11.99 29.14 24.96
N THR A 301 11.73 27.84 25.09
CA THR A 301 11.66 27.18 26.41
C THR A 301 12.98 26.53 26.81
N GLY A 302 13.94 26.38 25.88
CA GLY A 302 15.19 25.66 26.09
C GLY A 302 15.03 24.14 26.23
N GLN A 303 13.80 23.64 26.27
CA GLN A 303 13.52 22.22 26.50
C GLN A 303 13.82 21.38 25.26
N ALA A 304 14.34 20.17 25.48
CA ALA A 304 14.53 19.19 24.42
C ALA A 304 13.18 18.68 23.89
N THR A 305 12.99 18.70 22.58
CA THR A 305 11.77 18.27 21.89
C THR A 305 12.12 17.38 20.71
N LEU A 306 11.42 16.26 20.54
CA LEU A 306 11.59 15.40 19.38
C LEU A 306 11.00 16.07 18.12
N ALA A 307 11.78 16.15 17.06
CA ALA A 307 11.36 16.64 15.75
C ALA A 307 11.71 15.62 14.66
N MET A 308 11.01 15.71 13.53
CA MET A 308 11.23 14.83 12.40
C MET A 308 11.18 15.65 11.12
N SER A 309 12.07 15.37 10.17
CA SER A 309 11.94 15.84 8.80
C SER A 309 11.88 14.66 7.83
N ILE A 310 11.06 14.80 6.79
CA ILE A 310 10.91 13.79 5.75
C ILE A 310 11.19 14.43 4.38
N LYS A 311 12.09 13.82 3.64
CA LYS A 311 12.48 14.20 2.28
C LYS A 311 11.70 13.36 1.27
N PHE A 312 10.72 13.96 0.61
CA PHE A 312 9.96 13.29 -0.44
C PHE A 312 10.58 13.48 -1.81
N ILE A 313 10.95 12.37 -2.45
CA ILE A 313 11.78 12.34 -3.66
C ILE A 313 11.09 11.78 -4.91
N TYR A 314 9.99 11.03 -4.76
CA TYR A 314 9.33 10.28 -5.84
C TYR A 314 8.08 10.97 -6.41
N HIS A 315 8.18 12.25 -6.80
CA HIS A 315 7.10 12.90 -7.58
C HIS A 315 7.04 12.41 -9.02
N LYS A 316 5.89 12.71 -9.64
CA LYS A 316 5.73 12.71 -11.09
C LYS A 316 6.89 13.47 -11.78
N GLY A 317 7.59 12.79 -12.67
CA GLY A 317 8.71 13.35 -13.45
C GLY A 317 10.04 13.43 -12.71
N CYS A 318 10.17 12.83 -11.52
CA CYS A 318 11.41 12.87 -10.73
C CYS A 318 12.63 12.26 -11.46
N ASP A 319 12.43 11.27 -12.33
CA ASP A 319 13.49 10.62 -13.11
C ASP A 319 14.18 11.61 -14.08
N ASN A 320 13.44 12.61 -14.57
CA ASN A 320 13.96 13.62 -15.50
C ASN A 320 14.31 14.94 -14.81
N LYS A 321 13.52 15.36 -13.81
CA LYS A 321 13.68 16.64 -13.09
C LYS A 321 13.49 16.41 -11.58
N PRO A 322 14.55 16.03 -10.85
CA PRO A 322 14.45 15.79 -9.42
C PRO A 322 14.23 17.11 -8.66
N ARG A 323 13.12 17.18 -7.92
CA ARG A 323 12.73 18.28 -7.04
C ARG A 323 12.36 17.72 -5.65
N PRO A 324 13.36 17.33 -4.83
CA PRO A 324 13.08 16.85 -3.49
C PRO A 324 12.43 17.95 -2.66
N THR A 325 11.41 17.61 -1.87
CA THR A 325 10.78 18.53 -0.90
C THR A 325 10.93 17.96 0.49
N ILE A 326 11.35 18.79 1.43
CA ILE A 326 11.53 18.40 2.83
C ILE A 326 10.41 19.05 3.64
N PHE A 327 9.71 18.24 4.43
CA PHE A 327 8.73 18.72 5.41
C PHE A 327 9.26 18.48 6.81
N PHE A 328 9.03 19.45 7.70
CA PHE A 328 9.39 19.36 9.11
C PHE A 328 8.12 19.12 9.93
N PHE A 329 8.22 18.25 10.93
CA PHE A 329 7.16 17.85 11.82
C PHE A 329 7.63 18.06 13.26
N THR A 330 6.76 18.62 14.08
CA THR A 330 6.92 18.77 15.53
C THR A 330 5.79 18.02 16.26
N PRO A 331 5.93 17.70 17.56
CA PRO A 331 4.93 16.95 18.29
C PRO A 331 3.62 17.74 18.40
N SER A 332 2.50 17.06 18.17
CA SER A 332 1.16 17.64 18.26
C SER A 332 0.67 17.62 19.71
N LYS A 333 -0.18 18.57 20.09
CA LYS A 333 -0.85 18.57 21.41
C LYS A 333 -1.84 17.41 21.54
N LYS A 334 -2.60 17.13 20.48
CA LYS A 334 -3.47 15.95 20.38
C LYS A 334 -2.67 14.77 19.83
N LEU A 335 -2.54 13.71 20.62
CA LEU A 335 -1.66 12.57 20.34
C LEU A 335 -2.09 11.79 19.10
N ILE A 336 -3.40 11.71 18.83
CA ILE A 336 -3.96 11.09 17.62
C ILE A 336 -3.45 11.74 16.31
N PHE A 337 -3.06 13.02 16.39
CA PHE A 337 -2.53 13.81 15.28
C PHE A 337 -1.00 13.89 15.29
N CYS A 338 -0.31 13.07 16.08
CA CYS A 338 1.15 13.12 16.19
C CYS A 338 1.83 12.00 15.39
N PRO A 339 2.24 12.23 14.13
CA PRO A 339 2.89 11.21 13.31
C PRO A 339 4.27 10.83 13.85
N ILE A 340 4.93 11.73 14.61
CA ILE A 340 6.27 11.49 15.15
C ILE A 340 6.28 10.30 16.11
N LEU A 341 5.27 10.17 16.98
CA LEU A 341 5.18 9.05 17.93
C LEU A 341 4.99 7.72 17.21
N LEU A 342 4.17 7.70 16.17
CA LEU A 342 3.96 6.54 15.32
C LEU A 342 5.26 6.14 14.59
N PHE A 343 5.97 7.13 14.05
CA PHE A 343 7.23 6.88 13.34
C PHE A 343 8.32 6.38 14.30
N LEU A 344 8.38 6.93 15.51
CA LEU A 344 9.28 6.46 16.57
C LEU A 344 8.97 5.01 16.94
N ALA A 345 7.69 4.67 17.14
CA ALA A 345 7.28 3.31 17.46
C ALA A 345 7.63 2.30 16.36
N LEU A 346 7.45 2.66 15.09
CA LEU A 346 7.85 1.79 13.97
C LEU A 346 9.37 1.60 13.91
N ALA A 347 10.14 2.65 14.17
CA ALA A 347 11.61 2.58 14.20
C ALA A 347 12.14 1.73 15.37
N LEU A 348 11.51 1.83 16.55
CA LEU A 348 11.82 1.00 17.71
C LEU A 348 11.44 -0.47 17.46
N SER A 349 10.25 -0.72 16.90
CA SER A 349 9.82 -2.07 16.49
C SER A 349 10.74 -2.70 15.44
N ASP A 350 11.47 -1.89 14.67
CA ASP A 350 12.43 -2.34 13.66
C ASP A 350 13.86 -2.46 14.19
N HIS A 351 14.11 -2.04 15.44
CA HIS A 351 15.45 -1.85 15.99
C HIS A 351 16.35 -1.02 15.05
N ALA A 352 15.79 0.05 14.49
CA ALA A 352 16.40 0.78 13.37
C ALA A 352 17.54 1.73 13.79
N PHE A 353 17.57 2.15 15.06
CA PHE A 353 18.56 3.09 15.58
C PHE A 353 19.95 2.47 15.68
N ASP A 354 20.97 3.25 15.34
CA ASP A 354 22.38 2.84 15.42
C ASP A 354 22.90 2.88 16.87
N ALA A 355 22.42 3.84 17.65
CA ALA A 355 22.79 3.99 19.05
C ALA A 355 22.24 2.83 19.89
N LYS A 356 23.14 2.08 20.53
CA LYS A 356 22.79 0.91 21.35
C LYS A 356 21.96 1.26 22.61
N CYS A 357 22.03 2.50 23.06
CA CYS A 357 21.26 2.99 24.20
C CYS A 357 19.82 3.39 23.86
N ILE A 358 19.43 3.32 22.57
CA ILE A 358 18.07 3.58 22.13
C ILE A 358 17.37 2.24 21.88
N ASP A 359 16.66 1.76 22.89
CA ASP A 359 15.91 0.50 22.88
C ASP A 359 14.41 0.69 23.19
N ASP A 360 14.04 1.76 23.89
CA ASP A 360 12.66 2.08 24.26
C ASP A 360 12.24 3.54 23.96
N ALA A 361 10.96 3.85 24.17
CA ALA A 361 10.42 5.20 23.94
C ALA A 361 11.03 6.26 24.87
N ARG A 362 11.31 5.89 26.13
CA ARG A 362 11.82 6.79 27.17
C ARG A 362 13.24 7.26 26.83
N SER A 363 14.08 6.37 26.31
CA SER A 363 15.47 6.64 25.91
C SER A 363 15.55 7.77 24.87
N VAL A 364 14.51 7.94 24.04
CA VAL A 364 14.42 9.00 23.04
C VAL A 364 13.68 10.22 23.56
N LEU A 365 12.52 10.04 24.21
CA LEU A 365 11.66 11.15 24.61
C LEU A 365 12.17 11.91 25.84
N ALA A 366 13.00 11.28 26.68
CA ALA A 366 13.64 11.93 27.83
C ALA A 366 15.06 12.46 27.52
N ALA A 367 15.56 12.23 26.30
CA ALA A 367 16.91 12.61 25.93
C ALA A 367 17.08 14.14 25.89
N GLN A 368 18.22 14.60 26.38
CA GLN A 368 18.59 16.01 26.44
C GLN A 368 19.55 16.38 25.31
N VAL A 369 19.53 17.64 24.89
CA VAL A 369 20.54 18.18 23.97
C VAL A 369 21.77 18.58 24.79
N PRO A 370 22.97 18.03 24.49
CA PRO A 370 24.19 18.43 25.19
C PRO A 370 24.47 19.93 25.04
N GLY A 371 25.06 20.53 26.08
CA GLY A 371 25.38 21.96 26.11
C GLY A 371 26.20 22.40 24.89
N GLY A 372 25.79 23.51 24.26
CA GLY A 372 26.43 24.06 23.06
C GLY A 372 25.90 23.51 21.72
N LEU A 373 25.02 22.51 21.73
CA LEU A 373 24.34 22.02 20.53
C LEU A 373 22.89 22.53 20.47
N LEU A 374 22.39 22.76 19.25
CA LEU A 374 20.98 23.12 19.02
C LEU A 374 20.11 21.89 18.74
N CYS A 375 20.72 20.79 18.30
CA CYS A 375 20.02 19.54 18.01
C CYS A 375 20.95 18.32 18.04
N VAL A 376 20.35 17.15 18.26
CA VAL A 376 21.00 15.83 18.20
C VAL A 376 20.25 14.98 17.17
N PRO A 377 20.84 14.69 15.99
CA PRO A 377 20.22 13.80 15.01
C PRO A 377 20.29 12.35 15.48
N LEU A 378 19.17 11.64 15.40
CA LEU A 378 19.10 10.21 15.65
C LEU A 378 19.51 9.46 14.37
N ARG A 379 20.53 8.60 14.49
CA ARG A 379 21.08 7.88 13.33
C ARG A 379 20.44 6.50 13.19
N TRP A 380 20.14 6.15 11.94
CA TRP A 380 19.75 4.80 11.54
C TRP A 380 20.98 3.92 11.32
N LYS A 381 20.83 2.62 11.56
CA LYS A 381 21.81 1.61 11.12
C LYS A 381 21.98 1.68 9.60
N GLU A 382 23.20 1.47 9.10
CA GLU A 382 23.49 1.49 7.67
C GLU A 382 22.65 0.47 6.87
N SER A 383 22.41 -0.70 7.46
CA SER A 383 21.55 -1.75 6.88
C SER A 383 20.08 -1.33 6.71
N MET A 384 19.61 -0.34 7.48
CA MET A 384 18.21 0.10 7.46
C MET A 384 17.94 1.18 6.42
N LEU A 385 18.96 1.93 5.98
CA LEU A 385 18.80 3.14 5.16
C LEU A 385 17.93 2.93 3.90
N LYS A 386 18.14 1.81 3.20
CA LYS A 386 17.42 1.46 1.96
C LYS A 386 16.12 0.68 2.20
N ILE A 387 15.84 0.30 3.44
CA ILE A 387 14.64 -0.47 3.78
C ILE A 387 13.42 0.47 3.73
N PRO A 388 12.33 0.08 3.07
CA PRO A 388 11.09 0.84 3.09
C PRO A 388 10.57 1.01 4.52
N PHE A 389 10.11 2.21 4.87
CA PHE A 389 9.60 2.51 6.20
C PHE A 389 8.25 1.81 6.44
N PHE A 390 7.31 1.95 5.50
CA PHE A 390 6.07 1.19 5.51
C PHE A 390 6.26 -0.13 4.78
N ARG A 391 6.59 -1.18 5.53
CA ARG A 391 6.86 -2.53 4.99
C ARG A 391 5.57 -3.31 4.71
N ARG A 392 5.65 -4.20 3.73
CA ARG A 392 4.57 -5.09 3.33
C ARG A 392 4.34 -6.16 4.40
N VAL A 393 3.08 -6.41 4.72
CA VAL A 393 2.67 -7.54 5.56
C VAL A 393 2.10 -8.63 4.64
N SER A 394 2.65 -9.83 4.76
CA SER A 394 2.20 -11.03 4.06
C SER A 394 0.90 -11.58 4.66
N ARG A 395 0.21 -12.46 3.94
CA ARG A 395 -1.10 -12.98 4.37
C ARG A 395 -1.05 -13.82 5.65
N ASP A 396 0.09 -14.43 5.92
CA ASP A 396 0.42 -15.19 7.13
C ASP A 396 0.71 -14.28 8.35
N GLY A 397 0.76 -12.95 8.14
CA GLY A 397 1.14 -11.99 9.17
C GLY A 397 2.65 -11.81 9.32
N ALA A 398 3.46 -12.32 8.37
CA ALA A 398 4.88 -12.06 8.33
C ALA A 398 5.17 -10.66 7.75
N LEU A 399 6.05 -9.91 8.42
CA LEU A 399 6.53 -8.63 7.93
C LEU A 399 7.64 -8.86 6.91
N SER A 400 7.56 -8.23 5.74
CA SER A 400 8.60 -8.31 4.73
C SER A 400 9.89 -7.64 5.21
N GLU A 401 11.04 -8.21 4.84
CA GLU A 401 12.35 -7.64 5.14
C GLU A 401 12.62 -6.35 4.36
N ASN A 402 12.30 -6.32 3.06
CA ASN A 402 12.70 -5.25 2.15
C ASN A 402 11.61 -4.79 1.18
N GLU A 403 10.39 -5.36 1.21
CA GLU A 403 9.30 -4.92 0.35
C GLU A 403 8.45 -3.82 1.00
N ALA A 404 8.23 -2.75 0.25
CA ALA A 404 7.32 -1.68 0.61
C ALA A 404 5.86 -2.15 0.56
N ALA A 405 5.02 -1.57 1.41
CA ALA A 405 3.58 -1.72 1.36
C ALA A 405 3.05 -1.33 -0.02
N LEU A 406 1.94 -1.96 -0.44
CA LEU A 406 1.37 -1.75 -1.77
C LEU A 406 0.32 -0.64 -1.75
N TYR A 407 0.32 0.20 -2.79
CA TYR A 407 -0.71 1.22 -3.00
C TYR A 407 -2.12 0.64 -3.02
N ALA A 408 -2.32 -0.53 -3.65
CA ALA A 408 -3.61 -1.19 -3.67
C ALA A 408 -4.11 -1.50 -2.25
N THR A 409 -3.24 -1.98 -1.37
CA THR A 409 -3.57 -2.27 0.03
C THR A 409 -3.97 -1.00 0.80
N LEU A 410 -3.20 0.08 0.64
CA LEU A 410 -3.52 1.39 1.22
C LEU A 410 -4.86 1.93 0.70
N ARG A 411 -5.08 1.89 -0.61
CA ARG A 411 -6.32 2.37 -1.24
C ARG A 411 -7.54 1.57 -0.78
N ASP A 412 -7.45 0.25 -0.78
CA ASP A 412 -8.59 -0.63 -0.51
C ASP A 412 -8.98 -0.59 0.98
N LEU A 413 -8.00 -0.47 1.88
CA LEU A 413 -8.25 -0.27 3.30
C LEU A 413 -8.86 1.10 3.58
N MET A 414 -8.33 2.17 3.00
CA MET A 414 -8.90 3.51 3.16
C MET A 414 -10.35 3.58 2.64
N ALA A 415 -10.61 3.01 1.46
CA ALA A 415 -11.96 2.95 0.88
C ALA A 415 -12.94 2.22 1.81
N ARG A 416 -12.54 1.04 2.32
CA ARG A 416 -13.35 0.27 3.27
C ARG A 416 -13.59 1.04 4.57
N GLN A 417 -12.53 1.53 5.22
CA GLN A 417 -12.64 2.24 6.49
C GLN A 417 -13.49 3.51 6.37
N SER A 418 -13.42 4.24 5.25
CA SER A 418 -14.25 5.42 5.05
C SER A 418 -15.74 5.09 4.96
N LEU A 419 -16.11 4.01 4.27
CA LEU A 419 -17.51 3.60 4.19
C LEU A 419 -18.00 3.08 5.55
N ASP A 420 -17.19 2.24 6.21
CA ASP A 420 -17.51 1.68 7.52
C ASP A 420 -17.63 2.79 8.60
N ALA A 421 -16.90 3.90 8.45
CA ALA A 421 -16.96 5.07 9.33
C ALA A 421 -18.13 6.03 9.04
N GLY A 422 -18.98 5.74 8.05
CA GLY A 422 -20.17 6.53 7.74
C GLY A 422 -20.00 7.62 6.67
N PHE A 423 -18.89 7.65 5.92
CA PHE A 423 -18.73 8.64 4.84
C PHE A 423 -19.49 8.22 3.58
N GLU A 424 -20.20 9.15 2.97
CA GLU A 424 -21.04 8.93 1.79
C GLU A 424 -20.30 8.18 0.68
N VAL A 425 -19.08 8.62 0.36
CA VAL A 425 -18.26 8.09 -0.73
C VAL A 425 -16.99 7.44 -0.20
N ALA A 426 -16.63 6.30 -0.80
CA ALA A 426 -15.37 5.62 -0.53
C ALA A 426 -14.16 6.53 -0.84
N TRP A 427 -13.27 6.68 0.14
CA TRP A 427 -12.09 7.51 -0.01
C TRP A 427 -10.97 6.82 -0.76
N THR A 428 -10.11 7.66 -1.32
CA THR A 428 -8.83 7.23 -1.89
C THR A 428 -7.74 8.10 -1.28
N PRO A 429 -6.47 7.65 -1.30
CA PRO A 429 -5.35 8.47 -0.83
C PRO A 429 -5.26 9.86 -1.50
N LYS A 430 -5.82 10.03 -2.71
CA LYS A 430 -5.91 11.33 -3.38
C LYS A 430 -6.82 12.33 -2.65
N ALA A 431 -7.77 11.86 -1.83
CA ALA A 431 -8.70 12.70 -1.09
C ALA A 431 -7.99 13.47 0.03
N GLY A 432 -7.08 12.83 0.77
CA GLY A 432 -6.23 13.49 1.77
C GLY A 432 -5.33 14.55 1.15
N ARG A 433 -4.74 14.25 -0.02
CA ARG A 433 -3.94 15.21 -0.77
C ARG A 433 -4.74 16.44 -1.22
N ARG A 434 -6.01 16.27 -1.63
CA ARG A 434 -6.88 17.41 -1.93
C ARG A 434 -7.21 18.23 -0.68
N GLY A 435 -7.38 17.55 0.46
CA GLY A 435 -7.54 18.18 1.77
C GLY A 435 -6.39 19.10 2.13
N ALA A 436 -5.16 18.60 2.01
CA ALA A 436 -3.94 19.38 2.19
C ALA A 436 -3.90 20.63 1.28
N ALA A 437 -4.29 20.46 0.00
CA ALA A 437 -4.37 21.56 -0.95
C ALA A 437 -5.33 22.65 -0.46
N ASN A 438 -6.53 22.26 -0.05
CA ASN A 438 -7.55 23.19 0.43
C ASN A 438 -7.13 23.90 1.71
N ALA A 439 -6.42 23.22 2.62
CA ALA A 439 -5.87 23.84 3.82
C ALA A 439 -4.78 24.89 3.51
N ALA A 440 -4.02 24.71 2.43
CA ALA A 440 -3.03 25.70 1.99
C ALA A 440 -3.63 26.86 1.19
N ASN A 441 -4.77 26.66 0.52
CA ASN A 441 -5.44 27.71 -0.25
C ASN A 441 -5.80 28.88 0.69
N GLY A 442 -5.40 30.11 0.32
CA GLY A 442 -5.64 31.32 1.12
C GLY A 442 -4.70 31.51 2.32
N ASN A 443 -4.01 30.44 2.76
CA ASN A 443 -3.05 30.48 3.87
C ASN A 443 -1.58 30.54 3.41
N ALA A 444 -1.31 30.26 2.13
CA ALA A 444 0.02 30.32 1.54
C ALA A 444 -0.04 30.95 0.14
N PRO A 445 1.03 31.63 -0.33
CA PRO A 445 1.13 32.11 -1.71
C PRO A 445 1.01 30.95 -2.71
N ASP A 446 0.45 31.22 -3.88
CA ASP A 446 0.25 30.20 -4.93
C ASP A 446 1.55 29.48 -5.30
N ALA A 447 2.69 30.16 -5.26
CA ALA A 447 4.00 29.53 -5.47
C ALA A 447 4.35 28.47 -4.41
N VAL A 448 4.07 28.72 -3.14
CA VAL A 448 4.30 27.79 -2.02
C VAL A 448 3.29 26.65 -2.07
N ARG A 449 2.02 26.99 -2.32
CA ARG A 449 0.92 26.05 -2.52
C ARG A 449 1.19 25.12 -3.69
N ASP A 450 1.66 25.62 -4.83
CA ASP A 450 2.03 24.85 -6.03
C ASP A 450 3.28 24.03 -5.83
N GLN A 451 4.25 24.52 -5.05
CA GLN A 451 5.43 23.75 -4.65
C GLN A 451 5.04 22.56 -3.76
N MET A 452 4.17 22.78 -2.77
CA MET A 452 3.61 21.73 -1.92
C MET A 452 2.77 20.74 -2.74
N MET A 453 1.83 21.27 -3.52
CA MET A 453 0.84 20.48 -4.25
C MET A 453 1.38 19.90 -5.53
N ARG A 454 2.53 20.34 -6.04
CA ARG A 454 3.08 19.86 -7.30
C ARG A 454 1.97 19.82 -8.39
N HIS A 455 1.17 20.92 -8.49
CA HIS A 455 0.14 21.37 -9.49
C HIS A 455 -1.22 21.97 -8.96
N ASP A 456 -1.90 22.71 -9.86
CA ASP A 456 -3.04 23.67 -9.85
C ASP A 456 -4.37 23.25 -9.14
N PRO A 457 -5.15 24.15 -8.46
CA PRO A 457 -6.32 23.81 -7.65
C PRO A 457 -7.70 24.11 -8.26
N LYS A 458 -8.72 23.36 -7.81
CA LYS A 458 -10.12 23.77 -7.49
C LYS A 458 -10.94 22.54 -7.10
N PHE A 459 -11.35 22.34 -5.84
CA PHE A 459 -12.30 21.27 -5.42
C PHE A 459 -13.04 21.56 -4.09
N PHE A 460 -14.26 21.03 -3.96
CA PHE A 460 -15.25 21.23 -2.87
C PHE A 460 -15.24 20.14 -1.76
N THR A 461 -15.96 20.39 -0.66
CA THR A 461 -16.08 19.58 0.58
C THR A 461 -17.22 18.53 0.54
N LEU A 462 -17.18 17.53 1.44
CA LEU A 462 -18.16 16.43 1.57
C LEU A 462 -18.86 16.38 2.94
N THR A 463 -20.07 15.82 2.95
CA THR A 463 -20.96 15.54 4.10
C THR A 463 -20.66 14.17 4.77
N ARG A 464 -20.93 14.05 6.09
CA ARG A 464 -20.78 12.82 6.90
C ARG A 464 -22.07 12.58 7.70
N ASP A 465 -22.54 11.33 7.73
CA ASP A 465 -23.60 10.88 8.66
C ASP A 465 -23.16 9.59 9.37
N PRO A 466 -22.92 9.59 10.70
CA PRO A 466 -22.47 8.41 11.44
C PRO A 466 -23.49 7.26 11.48
N ARG A 467 -24.76 7.49 11.13
CA ARG A 467 -25.81 6.46 11.07
C ARG A 467 -25.68 5.57 9.82
N ALA A 468 -24.98 6.04 8.78
CA ALA A 468 -24.85 5.36 7.50
C ALA A 468 -23.74 4.30 7.49
N THR A 469 -23.92 3.24 8.29
CA THR A 469 -22.97 2.11 8.38
C THR A 469 -22.94 1.26 7.10
N LYS A 470 -22.04 0.26 7.04
CA LYS A 470 -21.93 -0.65 5.88
C LYS A 470 -23.20 -1.45 5.62
N ASP A 471 -23.89 -1.85 6.68
CA ASP A 471 -25.09 -2.70 6.64
C ASP A 471 -26.36 -1.84 6.85
N MET A 472 -26.41 -0.66 6.23
CA MET A 472 -27.47 0.34 6.45
C MET A 472 -28.81 0.07 5.75
N VAL A 473 -28.88 -0.97 4.92
CA VAL A 473 -30.12 -1.34 4.22
C VAL A 473 -31.03 -2.07 5.20
N PRO A 474 -32.22 -1.55 5.54
CA PRO A 474 -33.13 -2.18 6.50
C PRO A 474 -33.54 -3.60 6.08
N GLU A 475 -33.83 -4.45 7.05
CA GLU A 475 -34.25 -5.84 6.79
C GLU A 475 -35.56 -5.91 6.00
N GLU A 476 -36.46 -4.94 6.18
CA GLU A 476 -37.70 -4.81 5.44
C GLU A 476 -37.45 -4.54 3.96
N VAL A 477 -36.43 -3.72 3.65
CA VAL A 477 -36.02 -3.45 2.26
C VAL A 477 -35.45 -4.71 1.64
N TRP A 478 -34.62 -5.46 2.37
CA TRP A 478 -34.13 -6.77 1.91
C TRP A 478 -35.26 -7.77 1.66
N ALA A 479 -36.25 -7.84 2.55
CA ALA A 479 -37.39 -8.74 2.44
C ALA A 479 -38.33 -8.39 1.28
N SER A 480 -38.44 -7.11 0.92
CA SER A 480 -39.35 -6.63 -0.12
C SER A 480 -38.76 -6.68 -1.54
N LEU A 481 -37.47 -7.00 -1.68
CA LEU A 481 -36.79 -7.02 -2.98
C LEU A 481 -37.17 -8.28 -3.78
N PRO A 482 -37.60 -8.14 -5.06
CA PRO A 482 -37.94 -9.29 -5.89
C PRO A 482 -36.70 -10.18 -6.13
N PRO A 483 -36.87 -11.49 -6.33
CA PRO A 483 -35.76 -12.36 -6.71
C PRO A 483 -35.18 -11.94 -8.07
N ASP A 484 -33.86 -11.98 -8.20
CA ASP A 484 -33.19 -11.64 -9.46
C ASP A 484 -33.41 -12.75 -10.49
N PRO A 485 -33.94 -12.44 -11.68
CA PRO A 485 -34.33 -13.46 -12.66
C PRO A 485 -33.13 -14.30 -13.13
N GLU A 486 -31.95 -13.70 -13.29
CA GLU A 486 -30.74 -14.40 -13.72
C GLU A 486 -30.23 -15.33 -12.61
N ILE A 487 -30.36 -14.94 -11.34
CA ILE A 487 -30.00 -15.78 -10.19
C ILE A 487 -30.99 -16.95 -10.06
N SER A 488 -32.29 -16.70 -10.22
CA SER A 488 -33.35 -17.71 -10.17
C SER A 488 -33.18 -18.77 -11.26
N GLU A 489 -32.89 -18.36 -12.50
CA GLU A 489 -32.62 -19.28 -13.62
C GLU A 489 -31.40 -20.18 -13.35
N LEU A 490 -30.32 -19.60 -12.81
CA LEU A 490 -29.13 -20.36 -12.43
C LEU A 490 -29.40 -21.35 -11.29
N GLU A 491 -30.28 -21.00 -10.35
CA GLU A 491 -30.71 -21.85 -9.25
C GLU A 491 -31.58 -23.01 -9.71
N GLU A 492 -32.51 -22.77 -10.64
CA GLU A 492 -33.31 -23.81 -11.28
C GLU A 492 -32.43 -24.79 -12.07
N ARG A 493 -31.48 -24.27 -12.86
CA ARG A 493 -30.52 -25.11 -13.59
C ARG A 493 -29.68 -25.96 -12.65
N ARG A 494 -29.23 -25.39 -11.53
CA ARG A 494 -28.53 -26.13 -10.48
C ARG A 494 -29.41 -27.19 -9.84
N ALA A 495 -30.69 -26.89 -9.58
CA ALA A 495 -31.63 -27.83 -8.97
C ALA A 495 -31.92 -29.02 -9.91
N LYS A 496 -32.09 -28.76 -11.21
CA LYS A 496 -32.26 -29.79 -12.25
C LYS A 496 -31.05 -30.73 -12.31
N LEU A 497 -29.83 -30.19 -12.33
CA LEU A 497 -28.60 -30.99 -12.34
C LEU A 497 -28.37 -31.76 -11.04
N LYS A 498 -28.87 -31.26 -9.90
CA LYS A 498 -28.74 -31.96 -8.61
C LYS A 498 -29.75 -33.10 -8.40
N GLN A 499 -30.85 -33.15 -9.16
CA GLN A 499 -31.92 -34.15 -9.03
C GLN A 499 -32.34 -34.43 -7.57
N GLY A 500 -32.28 -33.42 -6.68
CA GLY A 500 -32.61 -33.56 -5.26
C GLY A 500 -31.53 -34.21 -4.37
N GLN A 501 -30.37 -34.61 -4.89
CA GLN A 501 -29.29 -35.22 -4.09
C GLN A 501 -28.50 -34.17 -3.28
N TYR A 502 -28.27 -34.49 -1.99
CA TYR A 502 -27.51 -33.63 -1.07
C TYR A 502 -25.99 -33.68 -1.31
N ARG A 503 -25.45 -34.85 -1.68
CA ARG A 503 -24.05 -35.07 -2.06
C ARG A 503 -23.93 -35.24 -3.58
N PHE A 504 -22.94 -34.59 -4.19
CA PHE A 504 -22.70 -34.58 -5.65
C PHE A 504 -21.22 -34.84 -5.99
N ASP A 505 -20.45 -35.37 -5.03
CA ASP A 505 -19.06 -35.77 -5.27
C ASP A 505 -19.06 -37.12 -6.01
N GLY A 506 -18.49 -37.17 -7.21
CA GLY A 506 -18.46 -38.33 -8.11
C GLY A 506 -19.54 -38.35 -9.21
N HIS A 507 -20.33 -37.28 -9.36
CA HIS A 507 -21.37 -37.17 -10.40
C HIS A 507 -20.80 -36.63 -11.72
N GLU A 508 -21.33 -37.04 -12.87
CA GLU A 508 -20.86 -36.58 -14.21
C GLU A 508 -20.91 -35.05 -14.32
N ASP A 509 -21.95 -34.43 -13.77
CA ASP A 509 -22.16 -32.96 -13.77
C ASP A 509 -21.51 -32.20 -12.58
N GLU A 510 -20.61 -32.83 -11.81
CA GLU A 510 -20.01 -32.22 -10.60
C GLU A 510 -19.33 -30.87 -10.88
N ASP A 511 -18.59 -30.78 -12.00
CA ASP A 511 -17.86 -29.58 -12.38
C ASP A 511 -18.84 -28.45 -12.82
N GLU A 512 -19.94 -28.77 -13.51
CA GLU A 512 -21.00 -27.81 -13.91
C GLU A 512 -21.82 -27.32 -12.70
N ILE A 513 -22.20 -28.22 -11.78
CA ILE A 513 -22.91 -27.85 -10.55
C ILE A 513 -22.06 -26.89 -9.70
N ARG A 514 -20.74 -27.11 -9.63
CA ARG A 514 -19.81 -26.23 -8.91
C ARG A 514 -19.64 -24.87 -9.59
N GLU A 515 -19.62 -24.84 -10.92
CA GLU A 515 -19.61 -23.60 -11.69
C GLU A 515 -20.88 -22.78 -11.44
N LEU A 516 -22.06 -23.41 -11.47
CA LEU A 516 -23.33 -22.76 -11.17
C LEU A 516 -23.38 -22.22 -9.74
N ILE A 517 -22.94 -23.00 -8.74
CA ILE A 517 -22.83 -22.53 -7.34
C ILE A 517 -21.96 -21.27 -7.25
N TYR A 518 -20.84 -21.25 -7.98
CA TYR A 518 -19.96 -20.10 -8.02
C TYR A 518 -20.62 -18.89 -8.70
N LYS A 519 -21.26 -19.09 -9.87
CA LYS A 519 -21.97 -18.03 -10.61
C LYS A 519 -23.08 -17.41 -9.76
N ILE A 520 -23.90 -18.24 -9.12
CA ILE A 520 -24.95 -17.80 -8.18
C ILE A 520 -24.34 -16.97 -7.05
N GLY A 521 -23.28 -17.46 -6.39
CA GLY A 521 -22.62 -16.74 -5.31
C GLY A 521 -22.01 -15.40 -5.75
N LEU A 522 -21.42 -15.37 -6.95
CA LEU A 522 -20.85 -14.15 -7.53
C LEU A 522 -21.94 -13.13 -7.86
N LYS A 523 -23.01 -13.55 -8.53
CA LYS A 523 -24.15 -12.70 -8.90
C LYS A 523 -24.89 -12.17 -7.67
N ARG A 524 -25.13 -13.02 -6.66
CA ARG A 524 -25.68 -12.61 -5.36
C ARG A 524 -24.82 -11.53 -4.69
N SER A 525 -23.50 -11.72 -4.64
CA SER A 525 -22.58 -10.72 -4.07
C SER A 525 -22.53 -9.42 -4.89
N GLN A 526 -22.61 -9.50 -6.22
CA GLN A 526 -22.68 -8.32 -7.09
C GLN A 526 -23.99 -7.56 -6.90
N ARG A 527 -25.12 -8.26 -6.80
CA ARG A 527 -26.45 -7.70 -6.55
C ARG A 527 -26.50 -7.01 -5.20
N GLU A 528 -26.03 -7.66 -4.14
CA GLU A 528 -25.93 -7.11 -2.78
C GLU A 528 -25.14 -5.79 -2.78
N LYS A 529 -23.93 -5.78 -3.37
CA LYS A 529 -23.11 -4.56 -3.48
C LYS A 529 -23.80 -3.44 -4.24
N ARG A 530 -24.59 -3.77 -5.26
CA ARG A 530 -25.34 -2.79 -6.07
C ARG A 530 -26.46 -2.16 -5.26
N ILE A 531 -27.26 -2.99 -4.58
CA ILE A 531 -28.37 -2.54 -3.73
C ILE A 531 -27.86 -1.68 -2.58
N VAL A 532 -26.81 -2.11 -1.88
CA VAL A 532 -26.21 -1.30 -0.80
C VAL A 532 -25.73 0.05 -1.33
N LYS A 533 -25.15 0.09 -2.53
CA LYS A 533 -24.72 1.33 -3.16
C LYS A 533 -25.90 2.24 -3.50
N GLU A 534 -26.91 1.72 -4.18
CA GLU A 534 -28.10 2.49 -4.60
C GLU A 534 -28.89 3.00 -3.39
N TYR A 535 -29.09 2.14 -2.38
CA TYR A 535 -29.77 2.55 -1.14
C TYR A 535 -28.97 3.60 -0.37
N ARG A 536 -27.63 3.53 -0.37
CA ARG A 536 -26.79 4.57 0.23
C ARG A 536 -26.96 5.91 -0.49
N GLU A 537 -26.95 5.92 -1.82
CA GLU A 537 -27.22 7.13 -2.62
C GLU A 537 -28.62 7.70 -2.31
N TYR A 538 -29.64 6.84 -2.26
CA TYR A 538 -31.01 7.21 -1.86
C TYR A 538 -31.05 7.79 -0.44
N TYR A 539 -30.42 7.13 0.53
CA TYR A 539 -30.38 7.56 1.93
C TYR A 539 -29.76 8.96 2.06
N PHE A 540 -28.57 9.20 1.50
CA PHE A 540 -27.90 10.49 1.64
C PHE A 540 -28.63 11.62 0.90
N TYR A 541 -29.32 11.31 -0.21
CA TYR A 541 -30.13 12.28 -0.93
C TYR A 541 -31.38 12.70 -0.13
N HIS A 542 -32.09 11.75 0.48
CA HIS A 542 -33.37 12.02 1.15
C HIS A 542 -33.26 12.31 2.65
N ARG A 543 -32.18 11.90 3.33
CA ARG A 543 -32.07 12.04 4.79
C ARG A 543 -32.17 13.48 5.30
N PRO A 544 -31.53 14.49 4.67
CA PRO A 544 -31.71 15.88 5.10
C PRO A 544 -33.17 16.32 5.09
N THR A 545 -33.95 15.88 4.10
CA THR A 545 -35.40 16.18 4.00
C THR A 545 -36.17 15.50 5.12
N TRP A 546 -35.92 14.21 5.39
CA TRP A 546 -36.58 13.49 6.49
C TRP A 546 -36.26 14.08 7.87
N ASP A 547 -35.02 14.50 8.10
CA ASP A 547 -34.61 15.15 9.35
C ASP A 547 -35.31 16.52 9.51
N LEU A 548 -35.52 17.29 8.44
CA LEU A 548 -36.28 18.55 8.45
C LEU A 548 -37.79 18.34 8.66
N GLU A 549 -38.40 17.37 7.97
CA GLU A 549 -39.81 17.02 8.11
C GLU A 549 -40.12 16.56 9.55
N ARG A 550 -39.28 15.70 10.12
CA ARG A 550 -39.42 15.22 11.51
C ARG A 550 -39.27 16.35 12.54
N GLN A 551 -38.38 17.31 12.30
CA GLN A 551 -38.26 18.52 13.12
C GLN A 551 -39.52 19.40 13.04
N ALA A 552 -40.11 19.54 11.84
CA ALA A 552 -41.35 20.29 11.64
C ALA A 552 -42.57 19.64 12.32
N GLU A 553 -42.59 18.31 12.40
CA GLU A 553 -43.62 17.52 13.09
C GLU A 553 -43.46 17.51 14.62
N GLY A 554 -42.41 18.14 15.17
CA GLY A 554 -42.11 18.13 16.61
C GLY A 554 -41.57 16.80 17.13
N GLY A 555 -41.13 15.91 16.24
CA GLY A 555 -40.51 14.63 16.60
C GLY A 555 -39.12 14.83 17.20
N GLU A 556 -38.75 13.98 18.18
CA GLU A 556 -37.40 14.00 18.74
C GLU A 556 -36.36 13.66 17.68
N VAL A 557 -35.26 14.44 17.67
CA VAL A 557 -34.10 14.13 16.83
C VAL A 557 -33.54 12.79 17.30
N GLU A 558 -33.49 11.82 16.39
CA GLU A 558 -32.88 10.50 16.63
C GLU A 558 -31.45 10.70 17.15
N GLN A 559 -31.25 10.53 18.47
CA GLN A 559 -29.96 10.74 19.11
C GLN A 559 -29.00 9.63 18.69
N TYR A 560 -27.84 10.02 18.18
CA TYR A 560 -26.76 9.09 17.90
C TYR A 560 -26.12 8.63 19.21
N GLU A 561 -26.23 7.33 19.51
CA GLU A 561 -25.47 6.70 20.59
C GLU A 561 -24.10 6.26 20.08
N GLU A 562 -23.02 6.74 20.70
CA GLU A 562 -21.67 6.32 20.36
C GLU A 562 -21.49 4.82 20.65
N PRO A 563 -21.01 4.01 19.67
CA PRO A 563 -20.84 2.59 19.88
C PRO A 563 -19.75 2.33 20.94
N ALA A 564 -19.99 1.34 21.80
CA ALA A 564 -19.01 0.94 22.80
C ALA A 564 -17.71 0.43 22.15
N ILE A 565 -16.56 0.79 22.73
CA ILE A 565 -15.25 0.31 22.30
C ILE A 565 -15.07 -1.14 22.76
N ASP A 566 -15.50 -2.10 21.93
CA ASP A 566 -15.25 -3.54 22.13
C ASP A 566 -13.96 -3.95 21.41
N LEU A 567 -12.83 -3.93 22.12
CA LEU A 567 -11.51 -4.32 21.58
C LEU A 567 -10.88 -5.42 22.46
N VAL A 568 -10.44 -6.51 21.82
CA VAL A 568 -9.86 -7.68 22.52
C VAL A 568 -8.36 -7.53 22.73
N ILE A 569 -7.66 -6.80 21.86
CA ILE A 569 -6.23 -6.51 22.03
C ILE A 569 -6.07 -5.39 23.07
N PRO A 570 -5.49 -5.66 24.26
CA PRO A 570 -5.39 -4.67 25.33
C PRO A 570 -4.62 -3.41 24.91
N GLU A 571 -3.54 -3.58 24.14
CA GLU A 571 -2.72 -2.47 23.68
C GLU A 571 -3.52 -1.53 22.76
N ARG A 572 -4.40 -2.11 21.93
CA ARG A 572 -5.28 -1.37 21.03
C ARG A 572 -6.42 -0.67 21.79
N ALA A 573 -7.00 -1.35 22.78
CA ALA A 573 -8.04 -0.79 23.64
C ALA A 573 -7.51 0.43 24.42
N ARG A 574 -6.30 0.32 24.98
CA ARG A 574 -5.66 1.42 25.70
C ARG A 574 -5.32 2.60 24.79
N LEU A 575 -4.84 2.35 23.57
CA LEU A 575 -4.64 3.41 22.56
C LEU A 575 -5.96 4.11 22.20
N ALA A 576 -7.05 3.35 22.05
CA ALA A 576 -8.37 3.92 21.76
C ALA A 576 -8.84 4.83 22.91
N GLU A 577 -8.70 4.39 24.15
CA GLU A 577 -9.04 5.18 25.34
C GLU A 577 -8.26 6.50 25.38
N ILE A 578 -6.93 6.44 25.22
CA ILE A 578 -6.07 7.64 25.20
C ILE A 578 -6.50 8.59 24.08
N PHE A 579 -6.74 8.10 22.87
CA PHE A 579 -7.06 8.96 21.73
C PHE A 579 -8.48 9.53 21.76
N CYS A 580 -9.45 8.78 22.26
CA CYS A 580 -10.84 9.22 22.36
C CYS A 580 -11.05 10.17 23.54
N HIS A 581 -10.38 9.93 24.67
CA HIS A 581 -10.63 10.62 25.94
C HIS A 581 -9.46 11.48 26.43
N GLN A 582 -8.53 11.86 25.55
CA GLN A 582 -7.41 12.75 25.92
C GLN A 582 -7.94 14.10 26.46
N PRO A 583 -7.64 14.48 27.72
CA PRO A 583 -8.01 15.78 28.26
C PRO A 583 -7.40 16.94 27.47
N ASP A 584 -8.08 18.09 27.42
CA ASP A 584 -7.60 19.28 26.72
C ASP A 584 -6.49 20.03 27.49
N ASN A 585 -6.50 19.95 28.82
CA ASN A 585 -5.63 20.73 29.72
C ASN A 585 -4.61 19.86 30.45
N LEU A 586 -3.85 19.03 29.72
CA LEU A 586 -2.77 18.21 30.30
C LEU A 586 -1.54 19.06 30.63
N GLY A 587 -0.92 18.81 31.79
CA GLY A 587 0.40 19.36 32.12
C GLY A 587 1.52 18.76 31.27
N ASP A 588 2.66 19.44 31.19
CA ASP A 588 3.80 19.00 30.36
C ASP A 588 4.32 17.60 30.76
N ASP A 589 4.38 17.31 32.06
CA ASP A 589 4.82 16.01 32.59
C ASP A 589 3.83 14.88 32.27
N GLU A 590 2.53 15.14 32.36
CA GLU A 590 1.48 14.18 32.03
C GLU A 590 1.48 13.89 30.52
N MET A 591 1.64 14.94 29.71
CA MET A 591 1.80 14.82 28.26
C MET A 591 3.04 14.01 27.91
N ALA A 592 4.17 14.20 28.60
CA ALA A 592 5.38 13.43 28.39
C ALA A 592 5.18 11.93 28.72
N ARG A 593 4.50 11.62 29.83
CA ARG A 593 4.16 10.22 30.19
C ARG A 593 3.25 9.57 29.16
N LEU A 594 2.19 10.25 28.72
CA LEU A 594 1.28 9.74 27.69
C LEU A 594 2.00 9.53 26.35
N ARG A 595 2.96 10.39 25.98
CA ARG A 595 3.76 10.20 24.77
C ARG A 595 4.59 8.92 24.82
N ILE A 596 5.23 8.63 25.96
CA ILE A 596 5.99 7.39 26.17
C ILE A 596 5.03 6.19 26.08
N GLU A 597 3.92 6.23 26.82
CA GLU A 597 2.91 5.17 26.85
C GLU A 597 2.36 4.87 25.44
N VAL A 598 2.02 5.90 24.66
CA VAL A 598 1.51 5.74 23.28
C VAL A 598 2.55 5.06 22.38
N VAL A 599 3.83 5.41 22.49
CA VAL A 599 4.88 4.79 21.67
C VAL A 599 5.06 3.32 22.07
N ASP A 600 5.11 3.01 23.36
CA ASP A 600 5.25 1.65 23.86
C ASP A 600 4.06 0.77 23.45
N LEU A 601 2.83 1.30 23.54
CA LEU A 601 1.62 0.63 23.07
C LEU A 601 1.65 0.38 21.56
N TYR A 602 2.11 1.34 20.76
CA TYR A 602 2.27 1.13 19.32
C TYR A 602 3.33 0.08 18.98
N VAL A 603 4.47 0.05 19.69
CA VAL A 603 5.52 -0.96 19.53
C VAL A 603 4.95 -2.34 19.84
N ALA A 604 4.27 -2.50 20.96
CA ALA A 604 3.66 -3.76 21.37
C ALA A 604 2.56 -4.20 20.38
N LEU A 605 1.72 -3.26 19.93
CA LEU A 605 0.66 -3.51 18.96
C LEU A 605 1.21 -4.02 17.61
N CYS A 606 2.37 -3.56 17.16
CA CYS A 606 2.97 -3.99 15.89
C CYS A 606 3.19 -5.52 15.81
N GLY A 607 3.37 -6.19 16.95
CA GLY A 607 3.54 -7.64 17.03
C GLY A 607 2.24 -8.45 17.15
N LYS A 608 1.06 -7.81 17.25
CA LYS A 608 -0.22 -8.48 17.50
C LYS A 608 -1.00 -8.70 16.21
N ARG A 609 -1.98 -9.62 16.25
CA ARG A 609 -2.96 -9.83 15.17
C ARG A 609 -4.31 -10.28 15.72
N GLU A 610 -5.37 -9.84 15.06
CA GLU A 610 -6.73 -10.37 15.26
C GLU A 610 -7.05 -11.39 14.17
N THR A 611 -7.90 -12.39 14.46
CA THR A 611 -8.38 -13.33 13.45
C THR A 611 -9.90 -13.35 13.38
N VAL A 612 -10.44 -13.99 12.33
CA VAL A 612 -11.89 -14.21 12.18
C VAL A 612 -12.48 -15.03 13.34
N LYS A 613 -11.64 -15.69 14.15
CA LYS A 613 -12.06 -16.45 15.33
C LYS A 613 -12.68 -15.57 16.40
N ARG A 614 -12.32 -14.28 16.51
CA ARG A 614 -12.93 -13.33 17.46
C ARG A 614 -14.45 -13.38 17.46
N LYS A 615 -15.09 -13.17 16.30
CA LYS A 615 -16.57 -13.17 16.20
C LYS A 615 -17.21 -14.50 16.61
N ARG A 616 -16.46 -15.60 16.52
CA ARG A 616 -16.93 -16.94 16.91
C ARG A 616 -16.67 -17.22 18.39
N ALA A 617 -15.53 -16.80 18.93
CA ALA A 617 -15.19 -16.91 20.33
C ALA A 617 -16.16 -16.09 21.21
N GLN A 618 -16.43 -14.84 20.83
CA GLN A 618 -17.42 -13.98 21.51
C GLN A 618 -18.84 -14.60 21.50
N ARG A 619 -19.23 -15.30 20.43
CA ARG A 619 -20.52 -16.03 20.37
C ARG A 619 -20.58 -17.29 21.25
N THR A 620 -19.43 -17.81 21.67
CA THR A 620 -19.33 -19.06 22.45
C THR A 620 -19.11 -18.77 23.94
N ALA A 621 -18.88 -17.51 24.32
CA ALA A 621 -18.83 -17.10 25.72
C ALA A 621 -20.24 -17.21 26.33
N PRO A 622 -20.42 -17.94 27.44
CA PRO A 622 -21.71 -17.97 28.13
C PRO A 622 -22.09 -16.55 28.58
N ALA A 623 -23.38 -16.24 28.49
CA ALA A 623 -23.93 -14.94 28.86
C ALA A 623 -23.52 -14.53 30.29
N LYS A 624 -22.94 -13.31 30.39
CA LYS A 624 -22.70 -12.47 31.59
C LYS A 624 -22.59 -13.21 32.93
N LEU A 625 -21.37 -13.30 33.47
CA LEU A 625 -21.17 -13.23 34.92
C LEU A 625 -21.18 -11.75 35.35
N PRO A 626 -21.76 -11.38 36.50
CA PRO A 626 -21.81 -9.98 36.95
C PRO A 626 -20.39 -9.46 37.19
N THR A 627 -20.20 -8.18 36.88
CA THR A 627 -19.00 -7.38 37.21
C THR A 627 -18.60 -7.56 38.68
N PRO A 628 -17.31 -7.78 39.00
CA PRO A 628 -16.86 -7.68 40.38
C PRO A 628 -16.86 -6.20 40.79
N GLU A 629 -17.75 -5.86 41.71
CA GLU A 629 -17.63 -4.65 42.52
C GLU A 629 -16.25 -4.61 43.18
N LEU A 630 -15.73 -3.38 43.30
CA LEU A 630 -14.53 -3.02 44.04
C LEU A 630 -14.57 -3.59 45.46
N ILE A 631 -13.94 -4.74 45.68
CA ILE A 631 -13.59 -5.17 47.03
C ILE A 631 -12.27 -4.47 47.40
N LYS A 632 -12.39 -3.42 48.21
CA LYS A 632 -11.31 -2.98 49.10
C LYS A 632 -11.01 -4.14 50.06
N LEU A 633 -9.80 -4.67 50.04
CA LEU A 633 -9.33 -5.55 51.11
C LEU A 633 -7.95 -5.09 51.56
N GLU A 634 -7.94 -4.65 52.81
CA GLU A 634 -6.77 -4.38 53.63
C GLU A 634 -5.96 -5.68 53.78
N ALA A 635 -4.64 -5.51 53.89
CA ALA A 635 -3.68 -6.61 53.92
C ALA A 635 -3.78 -7.41 55.22
N ASP A 636 -4.04 -8.71 55.09
CA ASP A 636 -3.82 -9.70 56.14
C ASP A 636 -2.61 -10.58 55.73
N PRO A 637 -1.49 -10.54 56.46
CA PRO A 637 -0.27 -11.26 56.11
C PRO A 637 -0.27 -12.62 56.80
N ASP A 638 -0.83 -13.67 56.18
CA ASP A 638 -0.45 -15.08 56.41
C ASP A 638 -1.32 -16.07 55.59
N ILE A 639 -1.29 -15.97 54.26
CA ILE A 639 -1.85 -17.02 53.39
C ILE A 639 -0.77 -17.50 52.42
N GLU A 640 -0.32 -18.74 52.62
CA GLU A 640 0.51 -19.49 51.68
C GLU A 640 -0.15 -19.53 50.29
N PHE A 641 0.49 -18.87 49.32
CA PHE A 641 0.11 -18.89 47.92
C PHE A 641 0.23 -20.31 47.34
N LYS A 642 -0.90 -21.02 47.21
CA LYS A 642 -0.98 -22.15 46.27
C LYS A 642 -0.95 -21.59 44.83
N PRO A 643 -0.04 -22.05 43.95
CA PRO A 643 0.01 -21.57 42.58
C PRO A 643 -1.28 -21.93 41.84
N ILE A 644 -1.95 -20.90 41.32
CA ILE A 644 -3.04 -21.03 40.36
C ILE A 644 -2.50 -21.80 39.14
N PRO A 645 -3.10 -22.95 38.73
CA PRO A 645 -2.66 -23.66 37.53
C PRO A 645 -2.77 -22.73 36.32
N GLY A 646 -1.68 -22.60 35.55
CA GLY A 646 -1.64 -21.70 34.39
C GLY A 646 -2.78 -21.98 33.39
N PRO A 647 -3.23 -20.97 32.61
CA PRO A 647 -4.45 -21.01 31.79
C PRO A 647 -4.42 -21.96 30.57
N PHE A 648 -3.37 -22.77 30.41
CA PHE A 648 -3.24 -23.72 29.31
C PHE A 648 -3.51 -25.15 29.80
N PRO A 649 -4.46 -25.88 29.18
CA PRO A 649 -4.65 -27.30 29.49
C PRO A 649 -3.35 -28.08 29.28
N LEU A 650 -3.05 -29.00 30.21
CA LEU A 650 -1.87 -29.86 30.16
C LEU A 650 -1.77 -30.69 28.88
N LEU A 651 -2.88 -30.89 28.15
CA LEU A 651 -2.92 -31.58 26.86
C LEU A 651 -3.74 -30.76 25.85
N THR A 652 -3.18 -30.56 24.65
CA THR A 652 -3.87 -29.88 23.55
C THR A 652 -5.05 -30.73 23.08
N HIS A 653 -6.27 -30.16 23.07
CA HIS A 653 -7.46 -30.89 22.65
C HIS A 653 -7.41 -31.22 21.14
N GLN A 654 -7.94 -32.38 20.73
CA GLN A 654 -7.91 -32.81 19.32
C GLN A 654 -8.51 -31.76 18.36
N ASN A 655 -9.52 -31.00 18.78
CA ASN A 655 -10.11 -29.94 17.94
C ASN A 655 -9.39 -28.58 17.99
N GLN A 656 -8.25 -28.45 18.68
CA GLN A 656 -7.44 -27.22 18.71
C GLN A 656 -6.33 -27.27 17.67
N CYS A 657 -5.98 -26.12 17.08
CA CYS A 657 -4.93 -26.04 16.07
C CYS A 657 -3.54 -25.96 16.73
N PRO A 658 -2.62 -26.92 16.45
CA PRO A 658 -1.28 -26.92 17.05
C PRO A 658 -0.41 -25.75 16.56
N GLY A 659 -0.71 -25.17 15.39
CA GLY A 659 -0.04 -23.96 14.92
C GLY A 659 -0.50 -22.67 15.63
N CYS A 660 -1.73 -22.65 16.16
CA CYS A 660 -2.32 -21.46 16.79
C CYS A 660 -2.04 -21.36 18.29
N ILE A 661 -1.97 -22.49 18.99
CA ILE A 661 -1.90 -22.50 20.47
C ILE A 661 -0.68 -21.77 21.02
N GLY A 662 0.43 -21.83 20.27
CA GLY A 662 1.70 -21.22 20.62
C GLY A 662 1.98 -19.86 20.00
N ASP A 663 1.06 -19.33 19.19
CA ASP A 663 1.26 -18.06 18.52
C ASP A 663 0.90 -16.90 19.48
N GLU A 664 1.94 -16.32 20.10
CA GLU A 664 1.81 -15.22 21.07
C GLU A 664 1.28 -13.91 20.48
N ARG A 665 1.14 -13.84 19.15
CA ARG A 665 0.57 -12.68 18.44
C ARG A 665 -0.96 -12.62 18.54
N MET A 666 -1.62 -13.74 18.88
CA MET A 666 -3.08 -13.85 19.01
C MET A 666 -3.54 -13.80 20.48
N SER A 667 -4.81 -13.45 20.73
CA SER A 667 -5.38 -13.46 22.08
C SER A 667 -5.50 -14.87 22.67
N LEU A 668 -5.62 -14.98 23.99
CA LEU A 668 -5.77 -16.27 24.68
C LEU A 668 -6.98 -17.08 24.18
N GLU A 669 -8.10 -16.42 23.94
CA GLU A 669 -9.32 -17.03 23.41
C GLU A 669 -9.12 -17.59 21.99
N GLU A 670 -8.39 -16.86 21.13
CA GLU A 670 -8.14 -17.29 19.75
C GLU A 670 -7.11 -18.43 19.67
N ARG A 671 -6.12 -18.41 20.57
CA ARG A 671 -5.13 -19.48 20.73
C ARG A 671 -5.76 -20.79 21.20
N THR A 672 -6.78 -20.71 22.05
CA THR A 672 -7.48 -21.88 22.62
C THR A 672 -8.74 -22.28 21.86
N PHE A 673 -9.07 -21.59 20.75
CA PHE A 673 -10.27 -21.83 19.93
C PHE A 673 -10.41 -23.30 19.50
N ARG A 674 -11.60 -23.87 19.75
CA ARG A 674 -11.96 -25.25 19.41
C ARG A 674 -12.77 -25.28 18.12
N TYR A 675 -12.26 -25.98 17.11
CA TYR A 675 -13.00 -26.22 15.88
C TYR A 675 -14.13 -27.21 16.10
N CYS A 676 -15.18 -27.13 15.28
CA CYS A 676 -16.28 -28.09 15.37
C CYS A 676 -15.86 -29.53 15.00
N ARG A 677 -14.84 -29.70 14.13
CA ARG A 677 -14.36 -31.00 13.66
C ARG A 677 -12.85 -30.98 13.35
N PRO A 678 -12.12 -32.11 13.50
CA PRO A 678 -10.70 -32.21 13.17
C PRO A 678 -10.37 -31.87 11.71
N THR A 679 -11.29 -32.17 10.78
CA THR A 679 -11.14 -31.84 9.35
C THR A 679 -11.07 -30.34 9.10
N LYS A 680 -11.89 -29.54 9.81
CA LYS A 680 -11.88 -28.07 9.71
C LYS A 680 -10.63 -27.47 10.36
N ARG A 681 -10.14 -28.07 11.44
CA ARG A 681 -8.83 -27.74 12.02
C ARG A 681 -7.70 -28.01 11.02
N ASN A 682 -7.70 -29.17 10.34
CA ASN A 682 -6.69 -29.50 9.32
C ASN A 682 -6.78 -28.57 8.10
N ASP A 683 -7.98 -28.21 7.64
CA ASP A 683 -8.15 -27.20 6.58
C ASP A 683 -7.51 -25.86 6.95
N HIS A 684 -7.72 -25.41 8.18
CA HIS A 684 -7.10 -24.19 8.68
C HIS A 684 -5.59 -24.30 8.79
N PHE A 685 -5.07 -25.43 9.30
CA PHE A 685 -3.63 -25.67 9.41
C PHE A 685 -2.94 -25.64 8.04
N ASP A 686 -3.48 -26.35 7.05
CA ASP A 686 -2.95 -26.40 5.69
C ASP A 686 -2.92 -25.03 5.01
N ASP A 687 -3.94 -24.20 5.29
CA ASP A 687 -4.10 -22.89 4.64
C ASP A 687 -3.27 -21.77 5.31
N ASN A 688 -2.95 -21.89 6.60
CA ASN A 688 -2.36 -20.79 7.37
C ASN A 688 -0.98 -21.10 7.99
N HIS A 689 -0.59 -22.38 8.10
CA HIS A 689 0.64 -22.78 8.80
C HIS A 689 1.55 -23.70 7.98
N LEU A 690 0.99 -24.52 7.08
CA LEU A 690 1.76 -25.52 6.34
C LEU A 690 2.79 -24.91 5.38
N GLU A 691 2.43 -23.86 4.64
CA GLU A 691 3.33 -23.23 3.64
C GLU A 691 4.61 -22.68 4.27
N ALA A 692 4.52 -22.07 5.46
CA ALA A 692 5.69 -21.55 6.16
C ALA A 692 6.64 -22.67 6.60
N LYS A 693 6.09 -23.84 7.00
CA LYS A 693 6.88 -25.00 7.41
C LYS A 693 7.56 -25.69 6.23
N GLU A 694 6.86 -25.84 5.11
CA GLU A 694 7.43 -26.33 3.84
C GLU A 694 8.53 -25.40 3.32
N ARG A 695 8.36 -24.08 3.45
CA ARG A 695 9.40 -23.12 3.09
C ARG A 695 10.63 -23.25 3.99
N SER A 696 10.42 -23.50 5.29
CA SER A 696 11.53 -23.71 6.24
C SER A 696 12.31 -24.98 5.86
N GLU A 697 11.62 -26.07 5.54
CA GLU A 697 12.21 -27.32 5.03
C GLU A 697 13.03 -27.09 3.74
N GLN A 698 12.47 -26.35 2.77
CA GLN A 698 13.17 -26.01 1.52
C GLN A 698 14.43 -25.16 1.72
N LEU A 699 14.44 -24.30 2.74
CA LEU A 699 15.58 -23.46 3.09
C LEU A 699 16.56 -24.15 4.04
N GLY A 700 16.32 -25.41 4.42
CA GLY A 700 17.12 -26.13 5.41
C GLY A 700 17.05 -25.53 6.81
N GLN A 701 16.03 -24.74 7.10
CA GLN A 701 15.82 -24.08 8.39
C GLN A 701 15.07 -24.99 9.37
N LEU A 702 15.32 -24.79 10.66
CA LEU A 702 14.64 -25.50 11.73
C LEU A 702 13.14 -25.18 11.75
N ILE A 703 12.32 -26.23 11.67
CA ILE A 703 10.89 -26.19 11.93
C ILE A 703 10.68 -26.27 13.43
N ILE A 704 10.03 -25.26 14.01
CA ILE A 704 9.77 -25.20 15.46
C ILE A 704 8.30 -25.52 15.73
N CYS A 705 8.03 -26.21 16.85
CA CYS A 705 6.68 -26.31 17.40
C CYS A 705 6.36 -25.05 18.20
N ASN A 706 5.18 -24.47 17.96
CA ASN A 706 4.81 -23.22 18.62
C ASN A 706 4.51 -23.41 20.12
N ASP A 707 4.23 -24.64 20.59
CA ASP A 707 4.03 -24.90 22.02
C ASP A 707 5.32 -24.61 22.81
N LYS A 708 5.20 -23.83 23.89
CA LYS A 708 6.34 -23.43 24.73
C LYS A 708 7.11 -24.62 25.29
N ARG A 709 6.46 -25.77 25.46
CA ARG A 709 7.05 -27.02 25.98
C ARG A 709 7.91 -27.77 24.95
N CYS A 710 7.87 -27.36 23.69
CA CYS A 710 8.47 -28.09 22.57
C CYS A 710 9.54 -27.27 21.84
N LYS A 711 9.99 -26.14 22.43
CA LYS A 711 10.95 -25.21 21.82
C LYS A 711 12.31 -25.82 21.54
N ASP A 712 12.71 -26.82 22.33
CA ASP A 712 14.03 -27.45 22.23
C ASP A 712 14.08 -28.59 21.19
N ILE A 713 12.94 -28.94 20.58
CA ILE A 713 12.86 -30.05 19.62
C ILE A 713 13.23 -29.52 18.23
N GLN A 714 14.37 -29.98 17.73
CA GLN A 714 14.87 -29.63 16.41
C GLN A 714 14.25 -30.53 15.33
N MET A 715 13.44 -29.93 14.45
CA MET A 715 12.81 -30.65 13.34
C MET A 715 13.25 -30.02 12.02
N TYR A 716 13.71 -30.83 11.07
CA TYR A 716 14.17 -30.36 9.75
C TYR A 716 13.18 -30.68 8.63
N THR A 717 12.31 -31.67 8.83
CA THR A 717 11.31 -32.08 7.85
C THR A 717 9.89 -31.86 8.35
N VAL A 718 8.96 -31.59 7.43
CA VAL A 718 7.55 -31.39 7.80
C VAL A 718 6.95 -32.69 8.34
N ASP A 719 7.41 -33.86 7.88
CA ASP A 719 6.99 -35.16 8.40
C ASP A 719 7.49 -35.41 9.83
N HIS A 720 8.71 -34.98 10.18
CA HIS A 720 9.17 -35.01 11.57
C HIS A 720 8.28 -34.11 12.45
N PHE A 721 7.88 -32.94 11.97
CA PHE A 721 6.92 -32.09 12.67
C PHE A 721 5.55 -32.76 12.84
N ARG A 722 5.02 -33.45 11.82
CA ARG A 722 3.74 -34.20 11.94
C ARG A 722 3.82 -35.30 12.98
N ASN A 723 4.90 -36.07 12.99
CA ASN A 723 5.12 -37.15 13.96
C ASN A 723 5.25 -36.60 15.39
N HIS A 724 5.94 -35.47 15.55
CA HIS A 724 6.02 -34.75 16.83
C HIS A 724 4.62 -34.31 17.30
N VAL A 725 3.82 -33.70 16.43
CA VAL A 725 2.46 -33.25 16.79
C VAL A 725 1.54 -34.42 17.12
N GLN A 726 1.70 -35.57 16.47
CA GLN A 726 0.94 -36.77 16.77
C GLN A 726 1.35 -37.40 18.10
N SER A 727 2.64 -37.50 18.39
CA SER A 727 3.17 -38.14 19.61
C SER A 727 3.03 -37.26 20.86
N VAL A 728 3.34 -35.97 20.75
CA VAL A 728 3.37 -35.04 21.89
C VAL A 728 2.03 -34.32 22.10
N HIS A 729 1.34 -33.96 21.02
CA HIS A 729 0.07 -33.22 21.10
C HIS A 729 -1.17 -34.07 20.77
N THR A 730 -1.01 -35.37 20.48
CA THR A 730 -2.12 -36.30 20.14
C THR A 730 -3.01 -35.80 18.99
N ILE A 731 -2.44 -35.03 18.07
CA ILE A 731 -3.14 -34.44 16.93
C ILE A 731 -2.64 -35.04 15.62
N THR A 732 -3.54 -35.66 14.85
CA THR A 732 -3.22 -36.18 13.52
C THR A 732 -3.42 -35.09 12.44
N LEU A 733 -2.32 -34.59 11.89
CA LEU A 733 -2.31 -33.70 10.72
C LEU A 733 -2.39 -34.52 9.41
N ARG A 734 -2.78 -33.89 8.29
CA ARG A 734 -2.80 -34.54 6.96
C ARG A 734 -1.38 -34.82 6.49
N THR A 735 -1.19 -35.93 5.76
CA THR A 735 0.09 -36.26 5.11
C THR A 735 0.43 -35.25 4.00
N SER A 736 1.68 -35.22 3.55
CA SER A 736 2.11 -34.38 2.41
C SER A 736 1.26 -34.65 1.16
N GLU A 737 1.00 -35.92 0.86
CA GLU A 737 0.17 -36.35 -0.28
C GLU A 737 -1.26 -35.83 -0.17
N GLN A 738 -1.92 -36.03 0.99
CA GLN A 738 -3.29 -35.55 1.22
C GLN A 738 -3.39 -34.01 1.12
N ALA A 739 -2.38 -33.29 1.61
CA ALA A 739 -2.32 -31.84 1.50
C ALA A 739 -2.10 -31.39 0.05
N GLN A 740 -1.25 -32.08 -0.71
CA GLN A 740 -1.02 -31.84 -2.14
C GLN A 740 -2.27 -32.13 -2.98
N GLU A 741 -2.96 -33.25 -2.74
CA GLU A 741 -4.24 -33.57 -3.39
C GLU A 741 -5.28 -32.47 -3.13
N ARG A 742 -5.37 -31.99 -1.89
CA ARG A 742 -6.26 -30.88 -1.55
C ARG A 742 -5.87 -29.59 -2.29
N ARG A 743 -4.58 -29.28 -2.39
CA ARG A 743 -4.08 -28.13 -3.17
C ARG A 743 -4.41 -28.28 -4.64
N ALA A 744 -4.22 -29.46 -5.23
CA ALA A 744 -4.58 -29.77 -6.61
C ALA A 744 -6.08 -29.62 -6.84
N ARG A 745 -6.93 -30.14 -5.95
CA ARG A 745 -8.39 -29.94 -5.98
C ARG A 745 -8.75 -28.46 -5.89
N LYS A 746 -8.14 -27.70 -4.96
CA LYS A 746 -8.32 -26.23 -4.87
C LYS A 746 -7.86 -25.49 -6.12
N LEU A 747 -6.77 -25.92 -6.75
CA LEU A 747 -6.23 -25.32 -7.96
C LEU A 747 -7.14 -25.62 -9.17
N LYS A 748 -7.64 -26.86 -9.30
CA LYS A 748 -8.64 -27.26 -10.30
C LYS A 748 -9.90 -26.40 -10.16
N LEU A 749 -10.41 -26.27 -8.92
CA LEU A 749 -11.55 -25.39 -8.60
C LEU A 749 -11.26 -23.92 -8.94
N ARG A 750 -10.04 -23.43 -8.67
CA ARG A 750 -9.66 -22.04 -8.98
C ARG A 750 -9.53 -21.79 -10.48
N ARG A 751 -8.98 -22.75 -11.24
CA ARG A 751 -8.87 -22.69 -12.71
C ARG A 751 -10.25 -22.73 -13.35
N SER A 752 -11.12 -23.65 -12.94
CA SER A 752 -12.54 -23.67 -13.35
C SER A 752 -13.23 -22.32 -13.08
N ARG A 753 -13.04 -21.73 -11.90
CA ARG A 753 -13.55 -20.38 -11.57
C ARG A 753 -12.99 -19.27 -12.46
N GLN A 754 -11.71 -19.35 -12.85
CA GLN A 754 -11.07 -18.35 -13.71
C GLN A 754 -11.53 -18.46 -15.17
N SER A 755 -11.67 -19.68 -15.69
CA SER A 755 -12.20 -19.95 -17.03
C SER A 755 -13.66 -19.49 -17.14
N ALA A 756 -14.49 -19.78 -16.13
CA ALA A 756 -15.88 -19.31 -16.07
C ALA A 756 -16.01 -17.78 -15.98
N ALA A 757 -15.05 -17.11 -15.33
CA ALA A 757 -15.02 -15.64 -15.26
C ALA A 757 -14.52 -14.98 -16.57
N GLN A 758 -13.68 -15.67 -17.35
CA GLN A 758 -13.19 -15.19 -18.65
C GLN A 758 -14.21 -15.39 -19.78
N ALA A 759 -15.08 -16.40 -19.69
CA ALA A 759 -16.15 -16.64 -20.66
C ALA A 759 -17.31 -15.62 -20.61
N HIS A 760 -17.36 -14.76 -19.58
CA HIS A 760 -18.45 -13.82 -19.33
C HIS A 760 -17.98 -12.40 -18.92
N GLY A 761 -16.73 -12.05 -19.24
CA GLY A 761 -16.09 -10.77 -18.87
C GLY A 761 -15.99 -9.79 -20.03
#